data_AF-A0AAY5EU90-F1
#
_entry.id   AF-A0AAY5EU90-F1
#
_cell.length_a   1.000
_cell.length_b   1.000
_cell.length_c   1.000
_cell.angle_alpha   90.00
_cell.angle_beta   90.00
_cell.angle_gamma   90.00
#
_symmetry.space_group_name_H-M   'P 1'
#
loop_
_entity.id
_entity.type
_entity.pdbx_description
1 polymer ?
#
loop_
_entity_poly.entity_id
_entity_poly.type
_entity_poly.pdbx_seq_one_letter_code
_entity_poly.pdbx_strand_id
1 'polypeptide(L)'
;MYAFRRCKSAVTWAFLLVFSTRLHIASSSSVDVLVNADKPLRKLTHFWRSTGFCAPLPHADARLYDLSADQRLNLALVGSAPRAAIEQVRVHWMLELVSARIVNGEFHYDFTYLDQFVHLLWQNGLKPGFELMGSVSSTFRDFEDKSQVVEWRRLVYLIAQRYIEKYGLGFVSQWNFETWNEPSNRDFDNVSMSIQGFLNYYDACSEGLRMASPALRFGGPGDACRSLPRSPYCWALFQHCYNGTNYFTRQRGVRLDYIALHKKGGGSTLPILEQEVATMHEVQQQFPVFRSLPVYNDEADPLVGWNKPLTWRADVTYAAMVVKVICQHQDLLIANENNTINYTLLSNDNAFLSYHPHPFTQRTLTARFQVNNTNPPHVQLLRKPVLTVMGLLALLGEQQVGVEVLSPGCRGNVCQGNSSVGALASVHLPALPQSADSWQSAVLLYNSRDNLTCNSSDIVTLRLTGAPAHTGLMYVTHYMDNNVSNPYELWRQMGSPVYPTLQQFTQLRSLEVHTLTHSQNHSKSSLPYTAGVYTAQESGGIHTHTHTHTHTHTHTHTHTHTHTRTHSQNHSKSSLPYTAGVYTAQESGGIHTHTHTHTHTHTHTHAHTHKTTASPVYPTLRVFTQLRSLEVHTHTYSYSYSLTLAFLCRSWDSAIWY
;
A
#
# COMPACT_ATOMS: atom_id res chain seq x y z
N MET A 1 75.44 33.40 31.63
CA MET A 1 76.71 32.67 31.81
C MET A 1 76.43 31.49 32.74
N TYR A 2 76.70 30.26 32.28
CA TYR A 2 76.73 28.97 32.99
C TYR A 2 75.49 28.45 33.76
N ALA A 3 75.16 27.20 33.41
CA ALA A 3 74.33 26.27 34.17
C ALA A 3 74.97 25.89 35.51
N PHE A 4 74.16 25.54 36.53
CA PHE A 4 74.44 24.39 37.40
C PHE A 4 73.18 23.91 38.14
N ARG A 5 73.01 22.59 38.13
CA ARG A 5 71.95 21.77 38.78
C ARG A 5 72.02 21.83 40.31
N ARG A 6 70.88 21.64 41.00
CA ARG A 6 70.69 20.55 41.99
C ARG A 6 69.26 20.44 42.57
N CYS A 7 68.76 19.19 42.52
CA CYS A 7 67.73 18.50 43.31
C CYS A 7 66.90 19.26 44.36
N LYS A 8 65.59 18.98 44.37
CA LYS A 8 64.84 18.53 45.56
C LYS A 8 63.43 18.02 45.22
N SER A 9 63.07 16.90 45.87
CA SER A 9 61.71 16.50 46.28
C SER A 9 60.70 16.10 45.18
N ALA A 10 60.56 14.78 44.97
CA ALA A 10 59.38 14.18 44.36
C ALA A 10 58.21 14.21 45.36
N VAL A 11 57.14 14.93 45.01
CA VAL A 11 55.83 14.83 45.67
C VAL A 11 54.97 13.93 44.79
N THR A 12 54.75 12.71 45.25
CA THR A 12 53.77 11.78 44.69
C THR A 12 52.36 12.29 44.97
N TRP A 13 51.67 12.78 43.93
CA TRP A 13 50.22 12.93 43.96
C TRP A 13 49.58 11.58 43.64
N ALA A 14 48.97 10.96 44.64
CA ALA A 14 48.11 9.80 44.45
C ALA A 14 46.81 10.26 43.76
N PHE A 15 46.71 10.03 42.45
CA PHE A 15 45.42 10.09 41.76
C PHE A 15 44.61 8.84 42.13
N LEU A 16 43.60 9.02 42.98
CA LEU A 16 42.54 8.04 43.20
C LEU A 16 41.70 7.95 41.91
N LEU A 17 42.05 6.98 41.07
CA LEU A 17 41.24 6.54 39.94
C LEU A 17 40.04 5.78 40.50
N VAL A 18 38.94 6.51 40.74
CA VAL A 18 37.63 5.88 40.96
C VAL A 18 37.18 5.32 39.62
N PHE A 19 37.40 4.02 39.40
CA PHE A 19 36.72 3.27 38.36
C PHE A 19 35.23 3.24 38.72
N SER A 20 34.43 4.17 38.20
CA SER A 20 32.99 3.95 38.10
C SER A 20 32.79 2.93 36.98
N THR A 21 32.78 1.64 37.33
CA THR A 21 32.17 0.64 36.46
C THR A 21 30.68 0.98 36.39
N ARG A 22 30.27 1.72 35.36
CA ARG A 22 28.87 1.71 34.95
C ARG A 22 28.60 0.30 34.44
N LEU A 23 28.14 -0.58 35.33
CA LEU A 23 27.34 -1.70 34.89
C LEU A 23 26.15 -1.11 34.15
N HIS A 24 26.21 -1.08 32.82
CA HIS A 24 25.01 -1.04 32.00
C HIS A 24 24.32 -2.39 32.19
N ILE A 25 23.51 -2.49 33.25
CA ILE A 25 22.41 -3.43 33.25
C ILE A 25 21.57 -3.00 32.06
N ALA A 26 21.61 -3.79 30.97
CA ALA A 26 20.65 -3.65 29.90
C ALA A 26 19.28 -3.87 30.54
N SER A 27 18.52 -2.80 30.78
CA SER A 27 17.15 -2.93 31.24
C SER A 27 16.36 -3.51 30.08
N SER A 28 16.19 -4.83 30.03
CA SER A 28 15.20 -5.43 29.14
C SER A 28 13.84 -4.95 29.64
N SER A 29 13.21 -4.04 28.89
CA SER A 29 11.82 -3.71 29.18
C SER A 29 10.98 -4.92 28.78
N SER A 30 10.19 -5.45 29.71
CA SER A 30 9.25 -6.54 29.43
C SER A 30 7.91 -5.91 29.10
N VAL A 31 7.40 -6.17 27.90
CA VAL A 31 6.13 -5.65 27.40
C VAL A 31 5.16 -6.81 27.25
N ASP A 32 4.01 -6.73 27.92
CA ASP A 32 2.90 -7.66 27.71
C ASP A 32 1.94 -7.07 26.68
N VAL A 33 1.63 -7.85 25.63
CA VAL A 33 0.63 -7.49 24.61
C VAL A 33 -0.53 -8.47 24.72
N LEU A 34 -1.69 -7.97 25.12
CA LEU A 34 -2.91 -8.77 25.21
C LEU A 34 -3.81 -8.48 24.02
N VAL A 35 -4.24 -9.53 23.33
CA VAL A 35 -5.14 -9.46 22.18
C VAL A 35 -6.35 -10.33 22.44
N ASN A 36 -7.53 -9.75 22.34
CA ASN A 36 -8.77 -10.52 22.51
C ASN A 36 -9.54 -10.70 21.19
N ALA A 37 -9.43 -11.88 20.59
CA ALA A 37 -9.93 -12.17 19.25
C ALA A 37 -11.45 -12.36 19.16
N ASP A 38 -12.14 -12.62 20.28
CA ASP A 38 -13.61 -12.78 20.32
C ASP A 38 -14.37 -11.45 20.48
N LYS A 39 -13.64 -10.34 20.62
CA LYS A 39 -14.19 -9.01 20.87
C LYS A 39 -13.88 -8.06 19.71
N PRO A 40 -14.56 -8.19 18.55
CA PRO A 40 -14.44 -7.21 17.48
C PRO A 40 -14.90 -5.84 17.98
N LEU A 41 -14.07 -4.82 17.76
CA LEU A 41 -14.35 -3.45 18.19
C LEU A 41 -14.99 -2.63 17.08
N ARG A 42 -14.46 -2.75 15.86
CA ARG A 42 -14.86 -1.93 14.70
C ARG A 42 -14.33 -2.53 13.40
N LYS A 43 -14.86 -2.05 12.28
CA LYS A 43 -14.29 -2.34 10.96
C LYS A 43 -12.87 -1.75 10.87
N LEU A 44 -11.91 -2.55 10.44
CA LEU A 44 -10.57 -2.11 10.06
C LEU A 44 -10.53 -1.89 8.55
N THR A 45 -10.34 -0.65 8.13
CA THR A 45 -10.11 -0.31 6.72
C THR A 45 -8.61 -0.23 6.45
N HIS A 46 -8.14 -0.78 5.34
CA HIS A 46 -6.74 -0.71 4.94
C HIS A 46 -6.46 0.62 4.22
N PHE A 47 -6.52 1.72 4.96
CA PHE A 47 -6.41 3.08 4.43
C PHE A 47 -5.01 3.42 3.88
N TRP A 48 -4.01 2.57 4.09
CA TRP A 48 -2.59 2.80 3.73
C TRP A 48 -2.16 2.21 2.37
N ARG A 49 -3.09 1.68 1.57
CA ARG A 49 -2.81 0.93 0.32
C ARG A 49 -2.46 1.84 -0.87
N SER A 50 -1.61 2.83 -0.65
CA SER A 50 -1.20 3.81 -1.67
C SER A 50 0.30 4.07 -1.62
N THR A 51 0.85 4.28 -2.81
CA THR A 51 2.20 4.82 -3.02
C THR A 51 2.16 5.90 -4.10
N GLY A 52 3.29 6.51 -4.41
CA GLY A 52 3.41 7.50 -5.47
C GLY A 52 4.83 7.75 -5.92
N PHE A 53 4.97 8.48 -7.02
CA PHE A 53 6.26 8.98 -7.51
C PHE A 53 6.08 10.16 -8.47
N CYS A 54 7.20 10.82 -8.76
CA CYS A 54 7.32 11.87 -9.76
C CYS A 54 8.39 11.48 -10.80
N ALA A 55 8.07 11.63 -12.09
CA ALA A 55 9.05 11.48 -13.17
C ALA A 55 10.10 12.60 -13.10
N PRO A 56 11.37 12.35 -13.44
CA PRO A 56 12.41 13.38 -13.42
C PRO A 56 12.22 14.38 -14.57
N LEU A 57 12.90 15.53 -14.45
CA LEU A 57 13.01 16.49 -15.55
C LEU A 57 13.75 15.89 -16.77
N PRO A 58 13.44 16.37 -17.99
CA PRO A 58 12.32 17.28 -18.30
C PRO A 58 10.97 16.53 -18.34
N HIS A 59 9.92 17.12 -17.75
CA HIS A 59 8.61 16.46 -17.65
C HIS A 59 7.97 16.18 -19.03
N ALA A 60 8.29 16.96 -20.06
CA ALA A 60 7.86 16.71 -21.44
C ALA A 60 8.31 15.35 -22.01
N ASP A 61 9.34 14.72 -21.40
CA ASP A 61 9.82 13.38 -21.74
C ASP A 61 9.51 12.35 -20.64
N ALA A 62 8.52 12.61 -19.77
CA ALA A 62 8.11 11.68 -18.70
C ALA A 62 7.87 10.25 -19.21
N ARG A 63 7.39 10.08 -20.45
CA ARG A 63 7.23 8.78 -21.12
C ARG A 63 8.50 7.92 -21.13
N LEU A 64 9.69 8.53 -21.18
CA LEU A 64 10.97 7.81 -21.18
C LEU A 64 11.25 7.17 -19.82
N TYR A 65 10.72 7.76 -18.74
CA TYR A 65 10.79 7.22 -17.39
C TYR A 65 9.61 6.27 -17.11
N ASP A 66 8.37 6.72 -17.33
CA ASP A 66 7.15 6.00 -16.97
C ASP A 66 6.96 4.68 -17.74
N LEU A 67 7.44 4.63 -18.98
CA LEU A 67 7.35 3.44 -19.84
C LEU A 67 8.70 2.71 -19.97
N SER A 68 9.71 3.11 -19.19
CA SER A 68 11.03 2.46 -19.15
C SER A 68 10.94 0.99 -18.73
N ALA A 69 11.98 0.20 -19.05
CA ALA A 69 12.10 -1.16 -18.53
C ALA A 69 12.17 -1.16 -16.99
N ASP A 70 12.86 -0.19 -16.40
CA ASP A 70 12.97 0.01 -14.96
C ASP A 70 11.60 0.15 -14.30
N GLN A 71 10.74 1.02 -14.85
CA GLN A 71 9.44 1.30 -14.26
C GLN A 71 8.46 0.14 -14.44
N ARG A 72 8.57 -0.62 -15.53
CA ARG A 72 7.82 -1.87 -15.69
C ARG A 72 8.18 -2.89 -14.61
N LEU A 73 9.46 -3.06 -14.31
CA LEU A 73 9.91 -3.93 -13.21
C LEU A 73 9.46 -3.40 -11.85
N ASN A 74 9.51 -2.08 -11.65
CA ASN A 74 9.12 -1.43 -10.40
C ASN A 74 7.64 -1.64 -10.11
N LEU A 75 6.76 -1.34 -11.07
CA LEU A 75 5.32 -1.53 -10.93
C LEU A 75 4.92 -3.00 -10.83
N ALA A 76 5.67 -3.92 -11.47
CA ALA A 76 5.49 -5.35 -11.26
C ALA A 76 5.80 -5.76 -9.81
N LEU A 77 6.87 -5.24 -9.21
CA LEU A 77 7.18 -5.51 -7.80
C LEU A 77 6.15 -4.89 -6.85
N VAL A 78 5.69 -3.66 -7.13
CA VAL A 78 4.63 -2.98 -6.36
C VAL A 78 3.34 -3.79 -6.42
N GLY A 79 2.88 -4.16 -7.62
CA GLY A 79 1.66 -4.94 -7.83
C GLY A 79 1.75 -6.41 -7.37
N SER A 80 2.97 -6.97 -7.26
CA SER A 80 3.18 -8.33 -6.76
C SER A 80 2.95 -8.50 -5.26
N ALA A 81 2.82 -7.39 -4.50
CA ALA A 81 2.60 -7.45 -3.07
C ALA A 81 1.24 -8.10 -2.76
N PRO A 82 1.17 -9.07 -1.82
CA PRO A 82 0.01 -9.96 -1.68
C PRO A 82 -1.24 -9.22 -1.23
N ARG A 83 -2.42 -9.79 -1.55
CA ARG A 83 -3.74 -9.30 -1.10
C ARG A 83 -3.94 -7.79 -1.34
N ALA A 84 -3.47 -7.31 -2.50
CA ALA A 84 -3.52 -5.90 -2.87
C ALA A 84 -2.94 -4.99 -1.77
N ALA A 85 -1.75 -5.33 -1.26
CA ALA A 85 -1.06 -4.55 -0.24
C ALA A 85 -0.86 -3.08 -0.63
N ILE A 86 -0.74 -2.83 -1.94
CA ILE A 86 -0.77 -1.51 -2.57
C ILE A 86 -1.80 -1.61 -3.69
N GLU A 87 -2.75 -0.67 -3.72
CA GLU A 87 -3.80 -0.60 -4.74
C GLU A 87 -3.65 0.62 -5.64
N GLN A 88 -3.17 1.74 -5.08
CA GLN A 88 -3.02 3.00 -5.78
C GLN A 88 -1.56 3.37 -6.00
N VAL A 89 -1.25 3.93 -7.17
CA VAL A 89 -0.01 4.67 -7.45
C VAL A 89 -0.39 6.09 -7.88
N ARG A 90 -0.10 7.10 -7.05
CA ARG A 90 -0.25 8.53 -7.36
C ARG A 90 0.93 8.98 -8.22
N VAL A 91 0.65 9.53 -9.40
CA VAL A 91 1.69 9.78 -10.41
C VAL A 91 1.63 11.23 -10.87
N HIS A 92 2.71 11.96 -10.63
CA HIS A 92 2.84 13.34 -11.09
C HIS A 92 2.97 13.38 -12.62
N TRP A 93 2.60 14.52 -13.22
CA TRP A 93 2.83 14.81 -14.65
C TRP A 93 2.23 13.80 -15.64
N MET A 94 1.20 13.04 -15.26
CA MET A 94 0.55 12.08 -16.16
C MET A 94 0.06 12.71 -17.46
N LEU A 95 -0.33 13.98 -17.47
CA LEU A 95 -0.81 14.65 -18.68
C LEU A 95 0.31 15.07 -19.63
N GLU A 96 1.59 14.95 -19.26
CA GLU A 96 2.70 15.04 -20.22
C GLU A 96 2.84 13.76 -21.06
N LEU A 97 2.12 12.68 -20.73
CA LEU A 97 1.98 11.51 -21.60
C LEU A 97 0.94 11.69 -22.70
N VAL A 98 0.26 12.84 -22.72
CA VAL A 98 -0.65 13.24 -23.79
C VAL A 98 0.06 14.28 -24.66
N SER A 99 0.00 14.11 -25.97
CA SER A 99 0.43 15.16 -26.89
C SER A 99 -0.77 15.80 -27.59
N ALA A 100 -0.65 17.07 -27.92
CA ALA A 100 -1.69 17.82 -28.61
C ALA A 100 -1.14 18.48 -29.88
N ARG A 101 -2.00 18.59 -30.88
CA ARG A 101 -1.76 19.36 -32.11
C ARG A 101 -2.97 20.22 -32.39
N ILE A 102 -2.74 21.47 -32.76
CA ILE A 102 -3.81 22.39 -33.15
C ILE A 102 -3.84 22.45 -34.67
N VAL A 103 -4.93 21.98 -35.28
CA VAL A 103 -5.13 21.97 -36.74
C VAL A 103 -6.39 22.77 -37.03
N ASN A 104 -6.29 23.84 -37.83
CA ASN A 104 -7.41 24.73 -38.14
C ASN A 104 -8.14 25.29 -36.90
N GLY A 105 -7.44 25.47 -35.79
CA GLY A 105 -8.01 25.94 -34.52
C GLY A 105 -8.70 24.85 -33.67
N GLU A 106 -8.70 23.59 -34.11
CA GLU A 106 -9.20 22.45 -33.33
C GLU A 106 -8.05 21.67 -32.68
N PHE A 107 -8.26 21.26 -31.42
CA PHE A 107 -7.32 20.44 -30.67
C PHE A 107 -7.49 18.96 -31.00
N HIS A 108 -6.37 18.33 -31.38
CA HIS A 108 -6.27 16.89 -31.59
C HIS A 108 -5.29 16.31 -30.59
N TYR A 109 -5.77 15.36 -29.78
CA TYR A 109 -4.98 14.70 -28.75
C TYR A 109 -4.52 13.31 -29.17
N ASP A 110 -3.28 12.98 -28.84
CA ASP A 110 -2.74 11.62 -28.91
C ASP A 110 -2.50 11.10 -27.49
N PHE A 111 -3.28 10.09 -27.12
CA PHE A 111 -3.26 9.43 -25.81
C PHE A 111 -2.37 8.19 -25.75
N THR A 112 -1.58 7.92 -26.79
CA THR A 112 -0.85 6.64 -26.94
C THR A 112 0.01 6.29 -25.72
N TYR A 113 0.78 7.24 -25.17
CA TYR A 113 1.65 6.95 -24.03
C TYR A 113 0.87 6.88 -22.71
N LEU A 114 -0.12 7.74 -22.52
CA LEU A 114 -1.00 7.66 -21.36
C LEU A 114 -1.75 6.32 -21.31
N ASP A 115 -2.24 5.85 -22.45
CA ASP A 115 -2.90 4.55 -22.59
C ASP A 115 -2.00 3.39 -22.22
N GLN A 116 -0.73 3.42 -22.66
CA GLN A 116 0.26 2.41 -22.33
C GLN A 116 0.56 2.41 -20.83
N PHE A 117 0.67 3.58 -20.22
CA PHE A 117 0.99 3.70 -18.80
C PHE A 117 -0.19 3.29 -17.90
N VAL A 118 -1.41 3.74 -18.20
CA VAL A 118 -2.62 3.30 -17.47
C VAL A 118 -2.82 1.79 -17.63
N HIS A 119 -2.56 1.23 -18.82
CA HIS A 119 -2.59 -0.22 -19.02
C HIS A 119 -1.50 -0.93 -18.19
N LEU A 120 -0.31 -0.34 -18.06
CA LEU A 120 0.77 -0.87 -17.23
C LEU A 120 0.39 -0.92 -15.75
N LEU A 121 -0.32 0.07 -15.22
CA LEU A 121 -0.89 0.01 -13.87
C LEU A 121 -1.94 -1.11 -13.77
N TRP A 122 -2.92 -1.09 -14.67
CA TRP A 122 -4.03 -2.04 -14.66
C TRP A 122 -3.60 -3.51 -14.74
N GLN A 123 -2.65 -3.85 -15.61
CA GLN A 123 -2.16 -5.23 -15.77
C GLN A 123 -1.43 -5.74 -14.51
N ASN A 124 -0.94 -4.84 -13.65
CA ASN A 124 -0.32 -5.17 -12.37
C ASN A 124 -1.31 -5.09 -11.19
N GLY A 125 -2.62 -4.98 -11.45
CA GLY A 125 -3.64 -4.88 -10.42
C GLY A 125 -3.66 -3.53 -9.69
N LEU A 126 -3.04 -2.50 -10.27
CA LEU A 126 -2.93 -1.16 -9.69
C LEU A 126 -3.89 -0.18 -10.35
N LYS A 127 -4.24 0.87 -9.61
CA LYS A 127 -5.09 1.99 -10.03
C LYS A 127 -4.28 3.29 -9.97
N PRO A 128 -4.51 4.26 -10.87
CA PRO A 128 -3.87 5.57 -10.76
C PRO A 128 -4.51 6.40 -9.63
N GLY A 129 -3.67 7.05 -8.82
CA GLY A 129 -4.00 8.35 -8.25
C GLY A 129 -3.77 9.35 -9.36
N PHE A 130 -4.85 9.73 -10.03
CA PHE A 130 -4.82 10.38 -11.33
C PHE A 130 -4.79 11.90 -11.14
N GLU A 131 -3.60 12.45 -10.95
CA GLU A 131 -3.42 13.90 -10.94
C GLU A 131 -3.62 14.46 -12.34
N LEU A 132 -4.52 15.44 -12.47
CA LEU A 132 -4.76 16.17 -13.71
C LEU A 132 -3.65 17.22 -13.90
N MET A 133 -2.41 16.76 -13.96
CA MET A 133 -1.18 17.55 -13.88
C MET A 133 -0.38 17.44 -15.18
N GLY A 134 -0.09 18.59 -15.79
CA GLY A 134 0.71 18.71 -17.01
C GLY A 134 0.23 19.81 -17.95
N SER A 135 1.09 20.19 -18.89
CA SER A 135 0.86 21.22 -19.91
C SER A 135 0.44 20.67 -21.27
N VAL A 136 0.53 19.34 -21.46
CA VAL A 136 0.19 18.61 -22.69
C VAL A 136 1.01 19.13 -23.88
N SER A 137 2.29 18.80 -23.92
CA SER A 137 3.21 19.33 -24.95
C SER A 137 3.28 20.87 -24.97
N SER A 138 3.24 21.51 -23.79
CA SER A 138 3.25 22.98 -23.65
C SER A 138 2.10 23.69 -24.38
N THR A 139 0.98 23.00 -24.58
CA THR A 139 -0.21 23.52 -25.26
C THR A 139 -1.02 24.41 -24.32
N PHE A 140 -1.16 23.98 -23.07
CA PHE A 140 -1.79 24.77 -22.01
C PHE A 140 -0.70 25.55 -21.26
N ARG A 141 -0.86 26.87 -21.19
CA ARG A 141 0.13 27.81 -20.66
C ARG A 141 -0.46 28.83 -19.69
N ASP A 142 -1.76 29.07 -19.73
CA ASP A 142 -2.40 30.08 -18.88
C ASP A 142 -3.85 29.70 -18.59
N PHE A 143 -4.16 29.48 -17.31
CA PHE A 143 -5.51 29.14 -16.86
C PHE A 143 -6.39 30.37 -16.53
N GLU A 144 -5.93 31.59 -16.84
CA GLU A 144 -6.81 32.75 -16.98
C GLU A 144 -7.31 32.95 -18.42
N ASP A 145 -6.66 32.33 -19.41
CA ASP A 145 -7.14 32.28 -20.79
C ASP A 145 -8.41 31.42 -20.88
N LYS A 146 -9.52 32.07 -21.20
CA LYS A 146 -10.85 31.44 -21.29
C LYS A 146 -10.89 30.28 -22.29
N SER A 147 -10.16 30.40 -23.41
CA SER A 147 -10.14 29.37 -24.45
C SER A 147 -9.46 28.10 -23.92
N GLN A 148 -8.37 28.24 -23.19
CA GLN A 148 -7.63 27.14 -22.58
C GLN A 148 -8.40 26.51 -21.43
N VAL A 149 -9.11 27.29 -20.61
CA VAL A 149 -9.98 26.76 -19.53
C VAL A 149 -11.10 25.89 -20.12
N VAL A 150 -11.76 26.35 -21.19
CA VAL A 150 -12.82 25.58 -21.87
C VAL A 150 -12.26 24.32 -22.51
N GLU A 151 -11.10 24.40 -23.15
CA GLU A 151 -10.49 23.24 -23.79
C GLU A 151 -9.95 22.24 -22.76
N TRP A 152 -9.43 22.70 -21.61
CA TRP A 152 -9.00 21.82 -20.53
C TRP A 152 -10.17 20.98 -20.00
N ARG A 153 -11.36 21.59 -19.84
CA ARG A 153 -12.58 20.85 -19.49
C ARG A 153 -12.90 19.76 -20.52
N ARG A 154 -12.75 20.05 -21.82
CA ARG A 154 -12.95 19.07 -22.91
C ARG A 154 -11.92 17.94 -22.81
N LEU A 155 -10.64 18.25 -22.62
CA LEU A 155 -9.59 17.25 -22.45
C LEU A 155 -9.89 16.30 -21.28
N VAL A 156 -10.26 16.84 -20.12
CA VAL A 156 -10.60 16.04 -18.93
C VAL A 156 -11.80 15.12 -19.21
N TYR A 157 -12.84 15.63 -19.87
CA TYR A 157 -13.97 14.82 -20.32
C TYR A 157 -13.53 13.68 -21.25
N LEU A 158 -12.69 13.97 -22.25
CA LEU A 158 -12.20 12.97 -23.21
C LEU A 158 -11.37 11.88 -22.51
N ILE A 159 -10.50 12.25 -21.57
CA ILE A 159 -9.70 11.31 -20.77
C ILE A 159 -10.62 10.38 -19.98
N ALA A 160 -11.56 10.95 -19.23
CA ALA A 160 -12.47 10.19 -18.40
C ALA A 160 -13.34 9.24 -19.22
N GLN A 161 -13.95 9.74 -20.30
CA GLN A 161 -14.79 8.94 -21.19
C GLN A 161 -13.99 7.81 -21.85
N ARG A 162 -12.78 8.10 -22.34
CA ARG A 162 -11.88 7.10 -22.95
C ARG A 162 -11.61 5.94 -21.99
N TYR A 163 -11.30 6.22 -20.73
CA TYR A 163 -10.98 5.17 -19.78
C TYR A 163 -12.20 4.47 -19.20
N ILE A 164 -13.36 5.15 -19.11
CA ILE A 164 -14.64 4.49 -18.84
C ILE A 164 -14.95 3.46 -19.93
N GLU A 165 -14.79 3.83 -21.21
CA GLU A 165 -15.00 2.91 -22.33
C GLU A 165 -14.02 1.72 -22.31
N LYS A 166 -12.76 1.97 -21.94
CA LYS A 166 -11.70 0.94 -21.94
C LYS A 166 -11.75 -0.03 -20.75
N TYR A 167 -12.05 0.46 -19.55
CA TYR A 167 -11.95 -0.31 -18.29
C TYR A 167 -13.27 -0.46 -17.54
N GLY A 168 -14.33 0.21 -18.00
CA GLY A 168 -15.65 0.22 -17.37
C GLY A 168 -15.77 1.22 -16.23
N LEU A 169 -16.95 1.83 -16.09
CA LEU A 169 -17.23 2.84 -15.06
C LEU A 169 -16.96 2.32 -13.65
N GLY A 170 -17.30 1.06 -13.35
CA GLY A 170 -17.10 0.49 -12.00
C GLY A 170 -15.64 0.39 -11.57
N PHE A 171 -14.70 0.34 -12.51
CA PHE A 171 -13.27 0.41 -12.21
C PHE A 171 -12.79 1.86 -12.11
N VAL A 172 -13.16 2.70 -13.08
CA VAL A 172 -12.69 4.10 -13.16
C VAL A 172 -13.26 4.98 -12.05
N SER A 173 -14.47 4.70 -11.55
CA SER A 173 -15.05 5.41 -10.39
C SER A 173 -14.27 5.17 -9.09
N GLN A 174 -13.41 4.14 -9.06
CA GLN A 174 -12.52 3.88 -7.93
C GLN A 174 -11.22 4.70 -8.01
N TRP A 175 -10.93 5.36 -9.13
CA TRP A 175 -9.75 6.22 -9.23
C TRP A 175 -9.96 7.47 -8.37
N ASN A 176 -8.88 7.97 -7.80
CA ASN A 176 -8.86 9.28 -7.16
C ASN A 176 -8.32 10.27 -8.19
N PHE A 177 -9.20 10.98 -8.89
CA PHE A 177 -8.75 12.11 -9.71
C PHE A 177 -8.42 13.27 -8.80
N GLU A 178 -7.30 13.92 -9.05
CA GLU A 178 -6.76 14.93 -8.14
C GLU A 178 -6.28 16.16 -8.90
N THR A 179 -6.22 17.30 -8.20
CA THR A 179 -5.62 18.53 -8.70
C THR A 179 -4.13 18.39 -8.99
N TRP A 180 -3.55 19.43 -9.60
CA TRP A 180 -2.11 19.59 -9.70
C TRP A 180 -1.44 19.52 -8.32
N ASN A 181 -0.32 18.81 -8.22
CA ASN A 181 0.48 18.63 -7.02
C ASN A 181 0.95 19.95 -6.39
N GLU A 182 0.81 20.10 -5.07
CA GLU A 182 1.37 21.16 -4.23
C GLU A 182 1.34 22.57 -4.88
N PRO A 183 0.16 23.11 -5.24
CA PRO A 183 0.06 24.37 -5.97
C PRO A 183 0.74 25.55 -5.25
N SER A 184 0.85 25.54 -3.92
CA SER A 184 1.56 26.58 -3.17
C SER A 184 3.08 26.54 -3.34
N ASN A 185 3.65 25.39 -3.74
CA ASN A 185 5.08 25.25 -4.06
C ASN A 185 5.43 25.79 -5.46
N ARG A 186 4.41 26.10 -6.28
CA ARG A 186 4.52 26.72 -7.61
C ARG A 186 5.32 25.91 -8.64
N ASP A 187 5.30 24.59 -8.51
CA ASP A 187 5.88 23.69 -9.50
C ASP A 187 4.93 23.47 -10.69
N PHE A 188 4.84 24.47 -11.55
CA PHE A 188 3.95 24.49 -12.72
C PHE A 188 4.71 24.47 -14.06
N ASP A 189 6.02 24.20 -14.05
CA ASP A 189 6.92 24.40 -15.20
C ASP A 189 6.68 25.77 -15.87
N ASN A 190 6.28 25.77 -17.15
CA ASN A 190 6.04 26.95 -17.97
C ASN A 190 4.57 27.38 -17.97
N VAL A 191 3.73 26.83 -17.09
CA VAL A 191 2.31 27.17 -16.98
C VAL A 191 2.13 28.33 -15.99
N SER A 192 1.51 29.41 -16.44
CA SER A 192 1.04 30.48 -15.59
C SER A 192 -0.19 30.02 -14.79
N MET A 193 -0.02 29.87 -13.49
CA MET A 193 -1.07 29.43 -12.59
C MET A 193 -1.25 30.42 -11.42
N SER A 194 -1.99 31.50 -11.64
CA SER A 194 -2.42 32.36 -10.54
C SER A 194 -3.42 31.64 -9.63
N ILE A 195 -3.80 32.22 -8.49
CA ILE A 195 -4.87 31.67 -7.65
C ILE A 195 -6.17 31.58 -8.46
N GLN A 196 -6.53 32.63 -9.21
CA GLN A 196 -7.73 32.61 -10.04
C GLN A 196 -7.63 31.59 -11.18
N GLY A 197 -6.46 31.48 -11.81
CA GLY A 197 -6.19 30.44 -12.82
C GLY A 197 -6.37 29.04 -12.24
N PHE A 198 -5.87 28.79 -11.02
CA PHE A 198 -6.05 27.51 -10.34
C PHE A 198 -7.51 27.18 -10.05
N LEU A 199 -8.32 28.17 -9.65
CA LEU A 199 -9.77 27.98 -9.47
C LEU A 199 -10.49 27.69 -10.79
N ASN A 200 -10.11 28.36 -11.88
CA ASN A 200 -10.66 28.08 -13.22
C ASN A 200 -10.27 26.66 -13.71
N TYR A 201 -9.00 26.27 -13.50
CA TYR A 201 -8.49 24.93 -13.73
C TYR A 201 -9.30 23.89 -12.93
N TYR A 202 -9.53 24.14 -11.64
CA TYR A 202 -10.30 23.25 -10.78
C TYR A 202 -11.72 23.05 -11.30
N ASP A 203 -12.40 24.14 -11.69
CA ASP A 203 -13.75 24.07 -12.27
C ASP A 203 -13.77 23.30 -13.59
N ALA A 204 -12.72 23.43 -14.41
CA ALA A 204 -12.60 22.71 -15.67
C ALA A 204 -12.40 21.20 -15.44
N CYS A 205 -11.57 20.83 -14.47
CA CYS A 205 -11.43 19.44 -14.03
C CYS A 205 -12.75 18.90 -13.46
N SER A 206 -13.41 19.67 -12.60
CA SER A 206 -14.65 19.28 -11.96
C SER A 206 -15.75 18.98 -12.97
N GLU A 207 -16.01 19.95 -13.85
CA GLU A 207 -17.07 19.83 -14.86
C GLU A 207 -16.71 18.82 -15.96
N GLY A 208 -15.44 18.69 -16.35
CA GLY A 208 -15.00 17.69 -17.33
C GLY A 208 -15.27 16.26 -16.85
N LEU A 209 -14.91 15.95 -15.61
CA LEU A 209 -15.21 14.66 -14.99
C LEU A 209 -16.71 14.44 -14.83
N ARG A 210 -17.45 15.46 -14.36
CA ARG A 210 -18.90 15.39 -14.18
C ARG A 210 -19.65 15.14 -15.49
N MET A 211 -19.18 15.74 -16.59
CA MET A 211 -19.71 15.52 -17.94
C MET A 211 -19.54 14.06 -18.40
N ALA A 212 -18.43 13.42 -18.04
CA ALA A 212 -18.21 12.01 -18.36
C ALA A 212 -19.05 11.09 -17.48
N SER A 213 -19.03 11.30 -16.15
CA SER A 213 -19.94 10.63 -15.22
C SER A 213 -19.93 11.30 -13.84
N PRO A 214 -21.10 11.51 -13.19
CA PRO A 214 -21.17 12.01 -11.83
C PRO A 214 -20.63 11.03 -10.78
N ALA A 215 -20.35 9.77 -11.15
CA ALA A 215 -19.78 8.77 -10.25
C ALA A 215 -18.24 8.88 -10.09
N LEU A 216 -17.59 9.72 -10.89
CA LEU A 216 -16.14 9.94 -10.79
C LEU A 216 -15.83 10.91 -9.64
N ARG A 217 -14.86 10.52 -8.81
CA ARG A 217 -14.42 11.29 -7.65
C ARG A 217 -13.31 12.26 -8.02
N PHE A 218 -13.37 13.48 -7.48
CA PHE A 218 -12.35 14.51 -7.66
C PHE A 218 -12.09 15.27 -6.36
N GLY A 219 -10.82 15.43 -6.02
CA GLY A 219 -10.40 16.13 -4.81
C GLY A 219 -9.08 16.88 -4.97
N GLY A 220 -8.63 17.47 -3.87
CA GLY A 220 -7.43 18.30 -3.82
C GLY A 220 -7.33 19.06 -2.50
N PRO A 221 -6.38 20.00 -2.35
CA PRO A 221 -5.42 20.45 -3.36
C PRO A 221 -4.14 19.60 -3.46
N GLY A 222 -3.91 18.63 -2.56
CA GLY A 222 -2.65 17.86 -2.52
C GLY A 222 -1.47 18.75 -2.12
N ASP A 223 -1.56 19.40 -0.96
CA ASP A 223 -0.59 20.42 -0.52
C ASP A 223 -0.44 20.41 1.01
N ALA A 224 0.60 21.04 1.54
CA ALA A 224 0.84 21.16 2.97
C ALA A 224 -0.22 21.97 3.72
N CYS A 225 -1.04 22.78 3.02
CA CYS A 225 -2.14 23.59 3.56
C CYS A 225 -1.84 24.22 4.92
N ARG A 226 -0.72 24.93 4.98
CA ARG A 226 -0.31 25.73 6.15
C ARG A 226 -1.27 26.91 6.28
N SER A 227 -1.56 27.31 7.51
CA SER A 227 -2.43 28.46 7.79
C SER A 227 -1.98 29.69 7.01
N LEU A 228 -2.94 30.55 6.64
CA LEU A 228 -2.68 31.77 5.89
C LEU A 228 -1.60 32.62 6.59
N PRO A 229 -0.72 33.30 5.82
CA PRO A 229 -0.72 33.45 4.36
C PRO A 229 0.08 32.38 3.60
N ARG A 230 0.50 31.28 4.23
CA ARG A 230 1.54 30.39 3.67
C ARG A 230 1.10 29.49 2.51
N SER A 231 -0.11 28.92 2.56
CA SER A 231 -0.65 28.05 1.49
C SER A 231 -1.91 28.67 0.86
N PRO A 232 -1.79 29.79 0.14
CA PRO A 232 -2.96 30.56 -0.31
C PRO A 232 -3.85 29.78 -1.29
N TYR A 233 -3.28 28.87 -2.09
CA TYR A 233 -4.05 28.05 -3.04
C TYR A 233 -5.01 27.09 -2.31
N CYS A 234 -4.58 26.45 -1.21
CA CYS A 234 -5.47 25.59 -0.42
C CYS A 234 -6.70 26.34 0.07
N TRP A 235 -6.47 27.45 0.77
CA TRP A 235 -7.54 28.21 1.40
C TRP A 235 -8.45 28.88 0.37
N ALA A 236 -7.90 29.32 -0.77
CA ALA A 236 -8.69 29.80 -1.89
C ALA A 236 -9.56 28.70 -2.50
N LEU A 237 -9.02 27.49 -2.69
CA LEU A 237 -9.78 26.35 -3.20
C LEU A 237 -10.91 25.94 -2.25
N PHE A 238 -10.62 25.86 -0.95
CA PHE A 238 -11.61 25.53 0.07
C PHE A 238 -12.74 26.58 0.10
N GLN A 239 -12.40 27.86 0.09
CA GLN A 239 -13.39 28.94 0.02
C GLN A 239 -14.21 28.88 -1.28
N HIS A 240 -13.56 28.57 -2.41
CA HIS A 240 -14.21 28.45 -3.71
C HIS A 240 -15.19 27.27 -3.77
N CYS A 241 -14.79 26.10 -3.28
CA CYS A 241 -15.67 24.93 -3.20
C CYS A 241 -16.83 25.16 -2.22
N TYR A 242 -16.58 25.84 -1.10
CA TYR A 242 -17.58 26.09 -0.07
C TYR A 242 -18.66 27.09 -0.53
N ASN A 243 -18.26 28.22 -1.13
CA ASN A 243 -19.19 29.28 -1.51
C ASN A 243 -18.69 30.17 -2.67
N GLY A 244 -17.70 29.73 -3.43
CA GLY A 244 -17.29 30.38 -4.68
C GLY A 244 -18.35 30.24 -5.77
N THR A 245 -18.06 30.79 -6.96
CA THR A 245 -18.94 30.69 -8.11
C THR A 245 -18.26 29.85 -9.17
N ASN A 246 -18.84 28.70 -9.53
CA ASN A 246 -18.32 27.84 -10.59
C ASN A 246 -18.21 28.60 -11.91
N TYR A 247 -17.05 28.50 -12.56
CA TYR A 247 -16.70 29.19 -13.80
C TYR A 247 -17.71 28.93 -14.93
N PHE A 248 -18.16 27.68 -15.08
CA PHE A 248 -19.01 27.24 -16.20
C PHE A 248 -20.50 27.36 -15.88
N THR A 249 -20.94 26.86 -14.73
CA THR A 249 -22.36 26.77 -14.39
C THR A 249 -22.90 28.01 -13.71
N ARG A 250 -22.02 28.88 -13.21
CA ARG A 250 -22.35 30.07 -12.38
C ARG A 250 -23.07 29.73 -11.07
N GLN A 251 -23.14 28.46 -10.70
CA GLN A 251 -23.71 28.02 -9.43
C GLN A 251 -22.75 28.34 -8.28
N ARG A 252 -23.31 28.53 -7.08
CA ARG A 252 -22.54 28.75 -5.86
C ARG A 252 -22.11 27.41 -5.26
N GLY A 253 -20.85 27.35 -4.83
CA GLY A 253 -20.21 26.11 -4.39
C GLY A 253 -19.79 25.24 -5.59
N VAL A 254 -18.71 24.50 -5.40
CA VAL A 254 -18.16 23.57 -6.40
C VAL A 254 -17.93 22.23 -5.73
N ARG A 255 -18.13 21.14 -6.47
CA ARG A 255 -17.89 19.78 -6.00
C ARG A 255 -16.47 19.66 -5.44
N LEU A 256 -16.36 19.05 -4.27
CA LEU A 256 -15.12 18.58 -3.65
C LEU A 256 -15.43 17.25 -2.99
N ASP A 257 -14.96 16.14 -3.58
CA ASP A 257 -15.34 14.80 -3.11
C ASP A 257 -14.43 14.29 -1.98
N TYR A 258 -13.22 14.83 -1.86
CA TYR A 258 -12.27 14.59 -0.77
C TYR A 258 -11.27 15.75 -0.63
N ILE A 259 -10.65 15.86 0.54
CA ILE A 259 -9.57 16.80 0.83
C ILE A 259 -8.24 16.05 0.88
N ALA A 260 -7.28 16.47 0.06
CA ALA A 260 -5.92 15.92 0.04
C ALA A 260 -4.92 16.90 0.68
N LEU A 261 -4.12 16.39 1.62
CA LEU A 261 -3.11 17.14 2.38
C LEU A 261 -1.76 16.44 2.29
N HIS A 262 -0.65 17.19 2.32
CA HIS A 262 0.69 16.62 2.45
C HIS A 262 1.30 17.00 3.80
N LYS A 263 1.21 16.10 4.79
CA LYS A 263 1.85 16.28 6.10
C LYS A 263 2.95 15.26 6.29
N LYS A 264 4.17 15.75 6.50
CA LYS A 264 5.38 14.94 6.66
C LYS A 264 5.95 15.09 8.08
N GLY A 265 6.66 14.07 8.53
CA GLY A 265 7.00 13.90 9.96
C GLY A 265 8.21 14.66 10.48
N GLY A 266 8.99 15.32 9.61
CA GLY A 266 10.23 16.00 10.03
C GLY A 266 11.30 15.06 10.60
N GLY A 267 11.22 13.76 10.30
CA GLY A 267 12.09 12.72 10.84
C GLY A 267 11.46 11.88 11.95
N SER A 268 10.26 12.26 12.43
CA SER A 268 9.52 11.58 13.50
C SER A 268 8.14 11.13 13.02
N THR A 269 7.51 10.18 13.73
CA THR A 269 6.21 9.61 13.31
C THR A 269 5.01 10.47 13.72
N LEU A 270 4.91 10.79 15.01
CA LEU A 270 3.75 11.47 15.59
C LEU A 270 3.43 12.86 14.99
N PRO A 271 4.43 13.69 14.60
CA PRO A 271 4.14 14.99 14.01
C PRO A 271 3.33 14.93 12.71
N ILE A 272 3.32 13.80 11.99
CA ILE A 272 2.46 13.62 10.81
C ILE A 272 1.00 13.82 11.22
N LEU A 273 0.55 13.02 12.19
CA LEU A 273 -0.82 13.02 12.68
C LEU A 273 -1.20 14.35 13.36
N GLU A 274 -0.32 14.90 14.19
CA GLU A 274 -0.59 16.17 14.89
C GLU A 274 -0.83 17.31 13.89
N GLN A 275 -0.06 17.37 12.80
CA GLN A 275 -0.23 18.38 11.76
C GLN A 275 -1.52 18.17 10.96
N GLU A 276 -1.90 16.92 10.66
CA GLU A 276 -3.16 16.61 9.96
C GLU A 276 -4.36 17.05 10.78
N VAL A 277 -4.40 16.67 12.07
CA VAL A 277 -5.49 17.00 12.99
C VAL A 277 -5.61 18.52 13.16
N ALA A 278 -4.49 19.21 13.39
CA ALA A 278 -4.48 20.66 13.52
C ALA A 278 -5.02 21.37 12.26
N THR A 279 -4.56 20.96 11.07
CA THR A 279 -5.03 21.54 9.81
C THR A 279 -6.50 21.24 9.56
N MET A 280 -6.96 20.01 9.79
CA MET A 280 -8.36 19.67 9.58
C MET A 280 -9.30 20.34 10.58
N HIS A 281 -8.88 20.59 11.82
CA HIS A 281 -9.66 21.41 12.73
C HIS A 281 -9.81 22.85 12.24
N GLU A 282 -8.74 23.46 11.70
CA GLU A 282 -8.82 24.79 11.10
C GLU A 282 -9.78 24.80 9.89
N VAL A 283 -9.68 23.80 9.01
CA VAL A 283 -10.58 23.63 7.85
C VAL A 283 -12.03 23.46 8.30
N GLN A 284 -12.32 22.59 9.26
CA GLN A 284 -13.69 22.33 9.73
C GLN A 284 -14.29 23.52 10.49
N GLN A 285 -13.47 24.34 11.15
CA GLN A 285 -13.91 25.59 11.77
C GLN A 285 -14.34 26.62 10.73
N GLN A 286 -13.58 26.78 9.65
CA GLN A 286 -13.89 27.74 8.58
C GLN A 286 -14.97 27.24 7.61
N PHE A 287 -14.99 25.94 7.35
CA PHE A 287 -15.87 25.28 6.37
C PHE A 287 -16.60 24.09 7.01
N PRO A 288 -17.61 24.31 7.87
CA PRO A 288 -18.25 23.24 8.64
C PRO A 288 -18.83 22.08 7.81
N VAL A 289 -19.26 22.37 6.57
CA VAL A 289 -19.80 21.36 5.63
C VAL A 289 -18.74 20.33 5.24
N PHE A 290 -17.45 20.66 5.31
CA PHE A 290 -16.36 19.74 4.95
C PHE A 290 -16.10 18.65 6.01
N ARG A 291 -16.78 18.68 7.15
CA ARG A 291 -16.64 17.64 8.19
C ARG A 291 -16.99 16.23 7.70
N SER A 292 -17.86 16.10 6.72
CA SER A 292 -18.25 14.80 6.13
C SER A 292 -17.28 14.31 5.05
N LEU A 293 -16.42 15.18 4.51
CA LEU A 293 -15.57 14.84 3.38
C LEU A 293 -14.45 13.88 3.82
N PRO A 294 -14.17 12.83 3.03
CA PRO A 294 -12.96 12.03 3.17
C PRO A 294 -11.71 12.92 3.19
N VAL A 295 -10.78 12.62 4.10
CA VAL A 295 -9.48 13.28 4.21
C VAL A 295 -8.38 12.31 3.87
N TYR A 296 -7.50 12.72 2.98
CA TYR A 296 -6.34 11.96 2.54
C TYR A 296 -5.07 12.69 3.02
N ASN A 297 -4.08 11.91 3.42
CA ASN A 297 -2.69 12.34 3.34
C ASN A 297 -1.95 11.47 2.34
N ASP A 298 -1.91 11.94 1.10
CA ASP A 298 -1.37 11.23 -0.06
C ASP A 298 0.13 11.40 -0.25
N GLU A 299 0.81 12.08 0.70
CA GLU A 299 2.28 12.02 0.84
C GLU A 299 2.73 12.08 2.32
N ALA A 300 2.25 11.12 3.11
CA ALA A 300 2.41 11.01 4.57
C ALA A 300 3.79 10.48 5.01
N ASP A 301 4.85 11.08 4.51
CA ASP A 301 6.18 10.52 4.67
C ASP A 301 6.86 10.90 5.99
N PRO A 302 7.70 10.03 6.56
CA PRO A 302 8.58 10.37 7.68
C PRO A 302 9.40 11.65 7.51
N LEU A 303 9.93 11.89 6.31
CA LEU A 303 10.78 13.04 6.02
C LEU A 303 10.71 13.45 4.55
N VAL A 304 10.66 14.76 4.30
CA VAL A 304 10.70 15.40 2.97
C VAL A 304 12.02 15.21 2.23
N GLY A 305 11.93 15.11 0.90
CA GLY A 305 13.06 14.93 -0.01
C GLY A 305 13.40 13.45 -0.16
N TRP A 306 12.72 12.79 -1.09
CA TRP A 306 12.83 11.34 -1.33
C TRP A 306 14.25 10.91 -1.74
N ASN A 307 14.96 11.78 -2.46
CA ASN A 307 16.30 11.54 -3.01
C ASN A 307 17.45 11.67 -1.99
N LYS A 308 17.19 12.24 -0.80
CA LYS A 308 18.20 12.40 0.26
C LYS A 308 18.68 11.01 0.74
N PRO A 309 19.99 10.72 0.68
CA PRO A 309 20.50 9.43 1.13
C PRO A 309 20.51 9.37 2.65
N LEU A 310 19.65 8.52 3.22
CA LEU A 310 19.53 8.29 4.65
C LEU A 310 19.57 6.78 4.92
N THR A 311 20.45 6.36 5.81
CA THR A 311 20.67 4.93 6.10
C THR A 311 19.41 4.24 6.61
N TRP A 312 18.62 4.90 7.46
CA TRP A 312 17.37 4.35 7.98
C TRP A 312 16.31 4.08 6.89
N ARG A 313 16.40 4.71 5.70
CA ARG A 313 15.50 4.43 4.56
C ARG A 313 15.81 3.11 3.86
N ALA A 314 16.97 2.51 4.13
CA ALA A 314 17.45 1.32 3.44
C ALA A 314 16.86 0.02 3.96
N ASP A 315 16.51 -0.02 5.24
CA ASP A 315 16.32 -1.26 5.99
C ASP A 315 15.01 -1.29 6.82
N VAL A 316 14.95 -2.18 7.82
CA VAL A 316 13.76 -2.41 8.65
C VAL A 316 13.41 -1.20 9.51
N THR A 317 14.34 -0.26 9.73
CA THR A 317 14.07 0.98 10.45
C THR A 317 12.92 1.75 9.80
N TYR A 318 12.99 1.95 8.47
CA TYR A 318 11.90 2.60 7.72
C TYR A 318 10.63 1.75 7.69
N ALA A 319 10.76 0.44 7.50
CA ALA A 319 9.61 -0.47 7.48
C ALA A 319 8.80 -0.40 8.79
N ALA A 320 9.47 -0.49 9.94
CA ALA A 320 8.83 -0.41 11.25
C ALA A 320 8.26 0.99 11.53
N MET A 321 8.90 2.05 11.01
CA MET A 321 8.39 3.41 11.10
C MET A 321 7.07 3.58 10.34
N VAL A 322 6.95 3.01 9.12
CA VAL A 322 5.69 3.01 8.35
C VAL A 322 4.57 2.32 9.13
N VAL A 323 4.82 1.16 9.73
CA VAL A 323 3.83 0.46 10.56
C VAL A 323 3.43 1.31 11.76
N LYS A 324 4.39 1.92 12.45
CA LYS A 324 4.12 2.80 13.61
C LYS A 324 3.22 3.97 13.23
N VAL A 325 3.45 4.63 12.09
CA VAL A 325 2.59 5.71 11.58
C VAL A 325 1.17 5.18 11.37
N ILE A 326 1.00 4.04 10.70
CA ILE A 326 -0.32 3.44 10.46
C ILE A 326 -1.06 3.13 11.77
N CYS A 327 -0.38 2.51 12.74
CA CYS A 327 -0.97 2.20 14.05
C CYS A 327 -1.36 3.48 14.79
N GLN A 328 -0.52 4.53 14.78
CA GLN A 328 -0.86 5.83 15.37
C GLN A 328 -2.13 6.43 14.76
N HIS A 329 -2.30 6.37 13.43
CA HIS A 329 -3.52 6.87 12.78
C HIS A 329 -4.74 6.01 13.15
N GLN A 330 -4.59 4.68 13.19
CA GLN A 330 -5.68 3.81 13.59
C GLN A 330 -6.11 4.07 15.04
N ASP A 331 -5.17 4.11 15.98
CA ASP A 331 -5.47 4.12 17.42
C ASP A 331 -5.78 5.51 17.96
N LEU A 332 -5.09 6.56 17.47
CA LEU A 332 -5.21 7.91 18.02
C LEU A 332 -6.22 8.79 17.27
N LEU A 333 -6.50 8.47 15.99
CA LEU A 333 -7.44 9.22 15.15
C LEU A 333 -8.70 8.41 14.83
N ILE A 334 -8.57 7.33 14.06
CA ILE A 334 -9.73 6.60 13.51
C ILE A 334 -10.54 5.92 14.62
N ALA A 335 -9.86 5.36 15.62
CA ALA A 335 -10.47 4.69 16.77
C ALA A 335 -11.02 5.63 17.85
N ASN A 336 -10.70 6.93 17.77
CA ASN A 336 -11.10 7.90 18.78
C ASN A 336 -12.60 8.22 18.65
N GLU A 337 -13.37 7.97 19.71
CA GLU A 337 -14.82 8.20 19.74
C GLU A 337 -15.21 9.67 19.51
N ASN A 338 -14.31 10.61 19.82
CA ASN A 338 -14.51 12.03 19.61
C ASN A 338 -14.00 12.52 18.24
N ASN A 339 -13.55 11.63 17.37
CA ASN A 339 -13.00 11.99 16.07
C ASN A 339 -14.06 12.67 15.18
N THR A 340 -13.68 13.79 14.58
CA THR A 340 -14.51 14.56 13.64
C THR A 340 -14.01 14.48 12.20
N ILE A 341 -12.88 13.82 11.97
CA ILE A 341 -12.17 13.78 10.68
C ILE A 341 -12.42 12.43 10.02
N ASN A 342 -13.01 12.44 8.83
CA ASN A 342 -13.25 11.24 8.03
C ASN A 342 -11.96 10.80 7.29
N TYR A 343 -10.92 10.44 8.06
CA TYR A 343 -9.63 10.05 7.51
C TYR A 343 -9.73 8.71 6.76
N THR A 344 -9.41 8.73 5.47
CA THR A 344 -9.76 7.63 4.55
C THR A 344 -8.56 7.07 3.78
N LEU A 345 -7.49 7.85 3.60
CA LEU A 345 -6.31 7.42 2.84
C LEU A 345 -5.03 7.98 3.43
N LEU A 346 -4.02 7.11 3.54
CA LEU A 346 -2.63 7.43 3.84
C LEU A 346 -1.77 6.84 2.73
N SER A 347 -0.93 7.64 2.10
CA SER A 347 0.02 7.17 1.08
C SER A 347 1.44 7.47 1.51
N ASN A 348 2.32 6.49 1.38
CA ASN A 348 3.77 6.73 1.47
C ASN A 348 4.28 6.95 0.06
N ASP A 349 4.83 8.11 -0.23
CA ASP A 349 5.24 8.50 -1.58
C ASP A 349 6.63 7.95 -1.89
N ASN A 350 6.71 6.65 -2.18
CA ASN A 350 7.95 5.89 -2.18
C ASN A 350 8.10 4.91 -3.36
N ALA A 351 7.34 5.05 -4.44
CA ALA A 351 7.50 4.26 -5.65
C ALA A 351 8.57 4.83 -6.62
N PHE A 352 9.37 5.80 -6.19
CA PHE A 352 10.51 6.31 -6.97
C PHE A 352 11.53 5.20 -7.29
N LEU A 353 12.21 5.35 -8.43
CA LEU A 353 13.41 4.57 -8.75
C LEU A 353 14.65 5.24 -8.14
N SER A 354 15.45 4.48 -7.40
CA SER A 354 16.66 5.01 -6.78
C SER A 354 17.76 5.31 -7.81
N TYR A 355 18.65 6.25 -7.51
CA TYR A 355 19.79 6.61 -8.35
C TYR A 355 21.12 6.22 -7.71
N HIS A 356 22.12 5.90 -8.55
CA HIS A 356 23.52 5.79 -8.12
C HIS A 356 24.00 7.13 -7.51
N PRO A 357 24.82 7.13 -6.45
CA PRO A 357 25.43 5.99 -5.76
C PRO A 357 24.60 5.46 -4.57
N HIS A 358 23.29 5.68 -4.56
CA HIS A 358 22.42 5.46 -3.39
C HIS A 358 21.25 4.50 -3.69
N PRO A 359 21.52 3.24 -4.10
CA PRO A 359 20.46 2.30 -4.47
C PRO A 359 19.48 2.00 -3.32
N PHE A 360 19.97 1.99 -2.07
CA PHE A 360 19.14 1.63 -0.91
C PHE A 360 18.66 2.83 -0.09
N THR A 361 19.46 3.88 0.03
CA THR A 361 19.28 4.92 1.06
C THR A 361 18.31 6.05 0.66
N GLN A 362 17.72 5.97 -0.53
CA GLN A 362 16.63 6.86 -0.95
C GLN A 362 15.26 6.32 -0.51
N ARG A 363 14.23 7.16 -0.50
CA ARG A 363 12.86 6.79 -0.10
C ARG A 363 12.17 6.06 -1.24
N THR A 364 12.52 4.78 -1.39
CA THR A 364 12.04 3.89 -2.44
C THR A 364 11.52 2.57 -1.86
N LEU A 365 10.56 1.94 -2.54
CA LEU A 365 10.09 0.57 -2.25
C LEU A 365 11.11 -0.48 -2.73
N THR A 366 11.86 -0.14 -3.78
CA THR A 366 12.84 -1.02 -4.42
C THR A 366 14.22 -0.36 -4.45
N ALA A 367 15.29 -1.16 -4.44
CA ALA A 367 16.65 -0.70 -4.68
C ALA A 367 17.05 -1.04 -6.11
N ARG A 368 17.33 0.00 -6.91
CA ARG A 368 17.65 -0.12 -8.34
C ARG A 368 19.15 -0.24 -8.58
N PHE A 369 19.54 -1.22 -9.40
CA PHE A 369 20.88 -1.42 -9.92
C PHE A 369 20.86 -1.41 -11.46
N GLN A 370 21.56 -0.44 -12.05
CA GLN A 370 21.78 -0.36 -13.50
C GLN A 370 23.11 -1.05 -13.81
N VAL A 371 23.04 -2.31 -14.28
CA VAL A 371 24.19 -3.21 -14.44
C VAL A 371 24.85 -2.96 -15.81
N ASN A 372 25.55 -1.83 -15.91
CA ASN A 372 26.05 -1.28 -17.18
C ASN A 372 27.26 -2.02 -17.75
N ASN A 373 27.89 -2.91 -16.99
CA ASN A 373 29.02 -3.74 -17.45
C ASN A 373 28.60 -5.03 -18.17
N THR A 374 27.34 -5.13 -18.60
CA THR A 374 26.81 -6.24 -19.42
C THR A 374 26.47 -5.76 -20.83
N ASN A 375 26.32 -6.68 -21.79
CA ASN A 375 25.95 -6.35 -23.16
C ASN A 375 24.75 -7.23 -23.63
N PRO A 376 23.53 -6.67 -23.77
CA PRO A 376 23.19 -5.29 -23.47
C PRO A 376 23.21 -4.99 -21.96
N PRO A 377 23.39 -3.72 -21.55
CA PRO A 377 23.12 -3.28 -20.18
C PRO A 377 21.70 -3.68 -19.74
N HIS A 378 21.54 -4.01 -18.46
CA HIS A 378 20.25 -4.39 -17.91
C HIS A 378 20.03 -3.79 -16.51
N VAL A 379 18.79 -3.88 -16.01
CA VAL A 379 18.40 -3.36 -14.70
C VAL A 379 17.96 -4.49 -13.80
N GLN A 380 18.36 -4.41 -12.53
CA GLN A 380 17.90 -5.28 -11.46
C GLN A 380 17.26 -4.43 -10.36
N LEU A 381 16.11 -4.88 -9.86
CA LEU A 381 15.48 -4.33 -8.67
C LEU A 381 15.56 -5.36 -7.54
N LEU A 382 15.82 -4.86 -6.34
CA LEU A 382 15.68 -5.61 -5.10
C LEU A 382 14.53 -5.03 -4.27
N ARG A 383 13.72 -5.90 -3.66
CA ARG A 383 12.67 -5.52 -2.71
C ARG A 383 13.33 -5.01 -1.43
N LYS A 384 13.00 -3.79 -1.01
CA LYS A 384 13.44 -3.27 0.30
C LYS A 384 12.48 -3.72 1.40
N PRO A 385 12.90 -3.76 2.68
CA PRO A 385 12.05 -4.20 3.79
C PRO A 385 10.71 -3.46 3.89
N VAL A 386 10.68 -2.17 3.51
CA VAL A 386 9.43 -1.39 3.47
C VAL A 386 8.39 -1.96 2.50
N LEU A 387 8.78 -2.52 1.36
CA LEU A 387 7.82 -3.17 0.46
C LEU A 387 7.37 -4.52 1.05
N THR A 388 8.26 -5.25 1.72
CA THR A 388 7.92 -6.51 2.40
C THR A 388 6.91 -6.28 3.55
N VAL A 389 7.05 -5.19 4.33
CA VAL A 389 6.12 -4.90 5.44
C VAL A 389 4.73 -4.50 4.95
N MET A 390 4.60 -3.91 3.76
CA MET A 390 3.27 -3.69 3.14
C MET A 390 2.54 -5.02 2.93
N GLY A 391 3.26 -6.08 2.55
CA GLY A 391 2.70 -7.42 2.44
C GLY A 391 2.24 -8.01 3.79
N LEU A 392 2.92 -7.69 4.89
CA LEU A 392 2.51 -8.10 6.24
C LEU A 392 1.27 -7.32 6.72
N LEU A 393 1.23 -6.02 6.47
CA LEU A 393 0.05 -5.19 6.73
C LEU A 393 -1.19 -5.70 5.97
N ALA A 394 -1.01 -6.26 4.78
CA ALA A 394 -2.09 -6.82 3.97
C ALA A 394 -2.69 -8.14 4.53
N LEU A 395 -2.06 -8.75 5.53
CA LEU A 395 -2.59 -9.91 6.24
C LEU A 395 -3.63 -9.54 7.32
N LEU A 396 -3.72 -8.27 7.71
CA LEU A 396 -4.77 -7.81 8.60
C LEU A 396 -6.16 -8.08 7.97
N GLY A 397 -7.10 -8.50 8.80
CA GLY A 397 -8.49 -8.74 8.44
C GLY A 397 -9.35 -7.47 8.54
N GLU A 398 -10.64 -7.61 8.25
CA GLU A 398 -11.59 -6.49 8.16
C GLU A 398 -12.19 -6.04 9.50
N GLN A 399 -11.97 -6.77 10.60
CA GLN A 399 -12.45 -6.40 11.94
C GLN A 399 -11.28 -6.16 12.89
N GLN A 400 -11.12 -4.93 13.38
CA GLN A 400 -10.15 -4.62 14.44
C GLN A 400 -10.61 -5.28 15.75
N VAL A 401 -9.69 -5.91 16.47
CA VAL A 401 -9.93 -6.45 17.82
C VAL A 401 -9.14 -5.68 18.87
N GLY A 402 -9.54 -5.80 20.13
CA GLY A 402 -8.90 -5.11 21.23
C GLY A 402 -7.45 -5.55 21.44
N VAL A 403 -6.57 -4.56 21.57
CA VAL A 403 -5.15 -4.72 21.89
C VAL A 403 -4.83 -3.86 23.11
N GLU A 404 -4.21 -4.46 24.12
CA GLU A 404 -3.69 -3.76 25.29
C GLU A 404 -2.18 -3.99 25.37
N VAL A 405 -1.40 -2.91 25.36
CA VAL A 405 0.06 -2.96 25.47
C VAL A 405 0.45 -2.45 26.86
N LEU A 406 0.89 -3.37 27.72
CA LEU A 406 1.30 -3.07 29.09
C LEU A 406 2.82 -3.01 29.15
N SER A 407 3.35 -1.82 29.42
CA SER A 407 4.79 -1.60 29.64
C SER A 407 5.06 -1.04 31.04
N PRO A 408 6.21 -1.33 31.66
CA PRO A 408 6.63 -0.72 32.92
C PRO A 408 6.72 0.80 32.76
N GLY A 409 5.75 1.54 33.32
CA GLY A 409 5.65 3.00 33.20
C GLY A 409 4.38 3.52 32.51
N CYS A 410 3.53 2.66 31.92
CA CYS A 410 2.22 3.04 31.41
C CYS A 410 1.13 2.90 32.50
N ARG A 411 0.18 3.85 32.59
CA ARG A 411 -1.06 3.71 33.39
C ARG A 411 -2.23 3.39 32.44
N GLY A 412 -2.69 2.15 32.41
CA GLY A 412 -3.80 1.71 31.55
C GLY A 412 -3.47 1.69 30.05
N ASN A 413 -4.47 1.92 29.19
CA ASN A 413 -4.35 1.87 27.72
C ASN A 413 -3.63 3.08 27.09
N VAL A 414 -3.18 4.04 27.90
CA VAL A 414 -2.46 5.23 27.44
C VAL A 414 -0.99 5.07 27.80
N CYS A 415 -0.25 4.38 26.94
CA CYS A 415 1.17 4.69 26.83
C CYS A 415 1.24 6.04 26.11
N GLN A 416 1.87 7.05 26.74
CA GLN A 416 2.19 8.32 26.06
C GLN A 416 2.72 7.97 24.66
N GLY A 417 2.25 8.64 23.61
CA GLY A 417 2.40 8.30 22.18
C GLY A 417 3.82 8.14 21.62
N ASN A 418 4.79 7.89 22.47
CA ASN A 418 6.21 7.68 22.24
C ASN A 418 6.71 6.29 22.71
N SER A 419 5.82 5.31 22.95
CA SER A 419 6.27 3.93 23.15
C SER A 419 6.94 3.41 21.87
N SER A 420 8.09 2.74 22.02
CA SER A 420 8.74 2.10 20.88
C SER A 420 7.97 0.86 20.42
N VAL A 421 7.30 0.16 21.34
CA VAL A 421 6.53 -1.05 21.06
C VAL A 421 5.04 -0.72 20.95
N GLY A 422 4.38 -1.28 19.92
CA GLY A 422 2.94 -1.23 19.75
C GLY A 422 2.43 -2.38 18.87
N ALA A 423 1.12 -2.46 18.72
CA ALA A 423 0.48 -3.59 18.06
C ALA A 423 -0.87 -3.20 17.43
N LEU A 424 -1.18 -3.79 16.27
CA LEU A 424 -2.49 -3.73 15.62
C LEU A 424 -2.96 -5.16 15.36
N ALA A 425 -4.19 -5.47 15.78
CA ALA A 425 -4.75 -6.80 15.64
C ALA A 425 -6.12 -6.77 14.95
N SER A 426 -6.39 -7.83 14.21
CA SER A 426 -7.65 -8.00 13.49
C SER A 426 -8.06 -9.46 13.41
N VAL A 427 -9.34 -9.66 13.11
CA VAL A 427 -9.91 -10.95 12.76
C VAL A 427 -10.61 -10.86 11.42
N HIS A 428 -10.64 -11.98 10.73
CA HIS A 428 -11.43 -12.22 9.54
C HIS A 428 -12.50 -13.27 9.86
N LEU A 429 -13.74 -12.97 9.52
CA LEU A 429 -14.86 -13.90 9.66
C LEU A 429 -15.26 -14.46 8.28
N PRO A 430 -15.29 -15.79 8.10
CA PRO A 430 -15.62 -16.38 6.81
C PRO A 430 -17.06 -16.01 6.44
N ALA A 431 -17.26 -15.53 5.21
CA ALA A 431 -18.57 -15.05 4.75
C ALA A 431 -19.62 -16.17 4.65
N LEU A 432 -19.18 -17.41 4.38
CA LEU A 432 -20.04 -18.59 4.27
C LEU A 432 -19.45 -19.75 5.07
N PRO A 433 -20.26 -20.47 5.88
CA PRO A 433 -19.83 -21.72 6.50
C PRO A 433 -19.39 -22.75 5.46
N GLN A 434 -18.34 -23.54 5.77
CA GLN A 434 -17.82 -24.62 4.91
C GLN A 434 -17.38 -24.20 3.50
N SER A 435 -16.91 -22.96 3.36
CA SER A 435 -16.27 -22.50 2.13
C SER A 435 -14.76 -22.77 2.15
N ALA A 436 -14.05 -22.38 1.09
CA ALA A 436 -12.58 -22.38 1.08
C ALA A 436 -11.98 -21.32 2.04
N ASP A 437 -12.84 -20.51 2.66
CA ASP A 437 -12.49 -19.44 3.59
C ASP A 437 -12.70 -19.89 5.03
N SER A 438 -11.87 -19.39 5.94
CA SER A 438 -11.86 -19.81 7.34
C SER A 438 -11.59 -18.62 8.25
N TRP A 439 -11.92 -18.76 9.53
CA TRP A 439 -11.55 -17.76 10.53
C TRP A 439 -10.03 -17.52 10.53
N GLN A 440 -9.62 -16.25 10.55
CA GLN A 440 -8.21 -15.86 10.66
C GLN A 440 -8.07 -14.79 11.75
N SER A 441 -6.94 -14.78 12.45
CA SER A 441 -6.53 -13.64 13.28
C SER A 441 -5.12 -13.24 12.91
N ALA A 442 -4.90 -11.94 12.75
CA ALA A 442 -3.61 -11.36 12.44
C ALA A 442 -3.25 -10.33 13.52
N VAL A 443 -2.07 -10.49 14.12
CA VAL A 443 -1.50 -9.56 15.10
C VAL A 443 -0.19 -9.03 14.53
N LEU A 444 -0.15 -7.75 14.19
CA LEU A 444 1.05 -7.06 13.72
C LEU A 444 1.68 -6.31 14.89
N LEU A 445 2.87 -6.76 15.31
CA LEU A 445 3.67 -6.11 16.34
C LEU A 445 4.74 -5.22 15.67
N TYR A 446 4.99 -4.04 16.21
CA TYR A 446 6.13 -3.21 15.81
C TYR A 446 6.98 -2.80 17.00
N ASN A 447 8.28 -2.65 16.78
CA ASN A 447 9.21 -1.96 17.67
C ASN A 447 9.98 -0.91 16.87
N SER A 448 9.64 0.37 17.05
CA SER A 448 10.17 1.48 16.26
C SER A 448 10.42 2.73 17.11
N ARG A 449 11.67 3.21 17.08
CA ARG A 449 12.10 4.50 17.63
C ARG A 449 12.28 5.53 16.53
N ASP A 450 11.30 5.58 15.63
CA ASP A 450 11.25 6.46 14.46
C ASP A 450 12.46 6.22 13.54
N ASN A 451 13.29 7.23 13.31
CA ASN A 451 14.45 7.13 12.41
C ASN A 451 15.71 6.56 13.08
N LEU A 452 15.63 6.15 14.35
CA LEU A 452 16.76 5.61 15.10
C LEU A 452 16.79 4.08 15.04
N THR A 453 17.85 3.54 14.46
CA THR A 453 18.19 2.10 14.57
C THR A 453 18.80 1.84 15.95
N CYS A 454 18.30 0.85 16.68
CA CYS A 454 18.79 0.49 18.00
C CYS A 454 19.10 -1.01 18.10
N ASN A 455 20.16 -1.34 18.86
CA ASN A 455 20.58 -2.72 19.10
C ASN A 455 20.05 -3.26 20.45
N SER A 456 19.24 -2.49 21.18
CA SER A 456 18.61 -2.98 22.40
C SER A 456 17.44 -3.90 22.08
N SER A 457 17.27 -4.96 22.86
CA SER A 457 16.14 -5.89 22.74
C SER A 457 15.09 -5.60 23.82
N ASP A 458 13.83 -5.55 23.41
CA ASP A 458 12.68 -5.55 24.31
C ASP A 458 12.08 -6.95 24.34
N ILE A 459 11.69 -7.46 25.51
CA ILE A 459 11.06 -8.78 25.63
C ILE A 459 9.55 -8.58 25.48
N VAL A 460 8.93 -9.25 24.51
CA VAL A 460 7.48 -9.12 24.25
C VAL A 460 6.79 -10.45 24.54
N THR A 461 5.84 -10.42 25.46
CA THR A 461 4.94 -11.55 25.74
C THR A 461 3.59 -11.30 25.06
N LEU A 462 3.26 -12.09 24.05
CA LEU A 462 1.97 -12.01 23.36
C LEU A 462 0.98 -13.01 23.97
N ARG A 463 -0.17 -12.51 24.42
CA ARG A 463 -1.29 -13.31 24.93
C ARG A 463 -2.48 -13.12 24.01
N LEU A 464 -2.82 -14.17 23.26
CA LEU A 464 -4.01 -14.19 22.42
C LEU A 464 -5.10 -15.02 23.10
N THR A 465 -6.26 -14.40 23.31
CA THR A 465 -7.47 -15.03 23.86
C THR A 465 -8.62 -14.96 22.87
N GLY A 466 -9.72 -15.70 23.11
CA GLY A 466 -10.94 -15.60 22.30
C GLY A 466 -10.86 -16.26 20.92
N ALA A 467 -9.84 -17.09 20.66
CA ALA A 467 -9.80 -17.88 19.43
C ALA A 467 -10.91 -18.96 19.45
N PRO A 468 -11.64 -19.16 18.34
CA PRO A 468 -12.73 -20.14 18.28
C PRO A 468 -12.20 -21.56 18.46
N ALA A 469 -12.97 -22.42 19.13
CA ALA A 469 -12.63 -23.83 19.26
C ALA A 469 -12.80 -24.55 17.90
N HIS A 470 -11.71 -24.70 17.16
CA HIS A 470 -11.71 -25.37 15.85
C HIS A 470 -10.60 -26.42 15.77
N THR A 471 -10.90 -27.57 15.17
CA THR A 471 -9.88 -28.58 14.85
C THR A 471 -9.01 -28.08 13.70
N GLY A 472 -7.70 -27.91 13.92
CA GLY A 472 -6.76 -27.47 12.88
C GLY A 472 -6.36 -26.00 12.89
N LEU A 473 -6.56 -25.28 14.01
CA LEU A 473 -5.93 -23.97 14.18
C LEU A 473 -4.40 -24.09 14.10
N MET A 474 -3.82 -23.22 13.28
CA MET A 474 -2.38 -23.07 13.11
C MET A 474 -2.00 -21.63 13.38
N TYR A 475 -0.76 -21.40 13.80
CA TYR A 475 -0.19 -20.06 13.81
C TYR A 475 1.15 -20.06 13.09
N VAL A 476 1.41 -18.95 12.40
CA VAL A 476 2.66 -18.69 11.70
C VAL A 476 3.17 -17.34 12.17
N THR A 477 4.45 -17.28 12.50
CA THR A 477 5.11 -16.01 12.84
C THR A 477 5.98 -15.57 11.68
N HIS A 478 5.70 -14.37 11.20
CA HIS A 478 6.51 -13.65 10.22
C HIS A 478 7.39 -12.67 10.99
N TYR A 479 8.71 -12.74 10.82
CA TYR A 479 9.65 -11.90 11.57
C TYR A 479 10.61 -11.14 10.64
N MET A 480 10.87 -9.88 11.00
CA MET A 480 11.75 -8.97 10.28
C MET A 480 12.51 -8.09 11.28
N ASP A 481 13.84 -8.06 11.14
CA ASP A 481 14.72 -7.10 11.79
C ASP A 481 15.97 -6.85 10.92
N ASN A 482 16.85 -5.97 11.37
CA ASN A 482 18.08 -5.65 10.64
C ASN A 482 19.14 -6.77 10.69
N ASN A 483 18.94 -7.84 11.47
CA ASN A 483 19.83 -8.99 11.51
C ASN A 483 19.45 -10.06 10.48
N VAL A 484 18.16 -10.21 10.15
CA VAL A 484 17.67 -11.26 9.23
C VAL A 484 17.14 -10.75 7.91
N SER A 485 16.70 -9.49 7.81
CA SER A 485 16.05 -8.94 6.61
C SER A 485 16.68 -7.61 6.17
N ASN A 486 18.01 -7.60 5.99
CA ASN A 486 18.76 -6.41 5.63
C ASN A 486 19.66 -6.60 4.38
N PRO A 487 19.08 -6.57 3.17
CA PRO A 487 19.87 -6.62 1.93
C PRO A 487 20.90 -5.50 1.82
N TYR A 488 20.61 -4.32 2.39
CA TYR A 488 21.54 -3.19 2.38
C TYR A 488 22.83 -3.49 3.14
N GLU A 489 22.73 -4.04 4.35
CA GLU A 489 23.92 -4.37 5.15
C GLU A 489 24.76 -5.44 4.47
N LEU A 490 24.13 -6.49 3.93
CA LEU A 490 24.84 -7.52 3.17
C LEU A 490 25.54 -6.93 1.93
N TRP A 491 24.88 -6.02 1.20
CA TRP A 491 25.51 -5.30 0.08
C TRP A 491 26.71 -4.46 0.52
N ARG A 492 26.65 -3.80 1.69
CA ARG A 492 27.81 -3.08 2.25
C ARG A 492 28.96 -4.03 2.59
N GLN A 493 28.67 -5.17 3.20
CA GLN A 493 29.65 -6.20 3.56
C GLN A 493 30.35 -6.78 2.31
N MET A 494 29.66 -6.83 1.16
CA MET A 494 30.24 -7.20 -0.13
C MET A 494 31.16 -6.11 -0.74
N GLY A 495 31.41 -5.01 -0.04
CA GLY A 495 32.17 -3.86 -0.55
C GLY A 495 31.34 -2.90 -1.38
N SER A 496 30.00 -2.90 -1.23
CA SER A 496 29.07 -2.02 -1.96
C SER A 496 29.24 -2.05 -3.49
N PRO A 497 29.26 -3.24 -4.13
CA PRO A 497 29.53 -3.35 -5.55
C PRO A 497 28.52 -2.54 -6.38
N VAL A 498 29.02 -1.69 -7.28
CA VAL A 498 28.19 -0.89 -8.19
C VAL A 498 27.44 -1.80 -9.17
N TYR A 499 28.10 -2.88 -9.62
CA TYR A 499 27.55 -3.90 -10.49
C TYR A 499 27.64 -5.28 -9.81
N PRO A 500 26.69 -5.63 -8.92
CA PRO A 500 26.69 -6.93 -8.27
C PRO A 500 26.65 -8.07 -9.30
N THR A 501 27.35 -9.16 -9.04
CA THR A 501 27.29 -10.38 -9.85
C THR A 501 25.96 -11.10 -9.66
N LEU A 502 25.64 -12.07 -10.52
CA LEU A 502 24.47 -12.94 -10.35
C LEU A 502 24.48 -13.62 -8.97
N GLN A 503 25.63 -14.10 -8.51
CA GLN A 503 25.76 -14.72 -7.18
C GLN A 503 25.48 -13.72 -6.06
N GLN A 504 26.01 -12.50 -6.16
CA GLN A 504 25.75 -11.45 -5.17
C GLN A 504 24.26 -11.07 -5.16
N PHE A 505 23.62 -10.90 -6.33
CA PHE A 505 22.18 -10.66 -6.38
C PHE A 505 21.37 -11.80 -5.76
N THR A 506 21.72 -13.06 -5.99
CA THR A 506 21.05 -14.21 -5.35
C THR A 506 21.15 -14.15 -3.84
N GLN A 507 22.32 -13.80 -3.30
CA GLN A 507 22.52 -13.63 -1.86
C GLN A 507 21.71 -12.45 -1.30
N LEU A 508 21.70 -11.30 -1.98
CA LEU A 508 20.90 -10.14 -1.59
C LEU A 508 19.39 -10.46 -1.59
N ARG A 509 18.90 -11.18 -2.60
CA ARG A 509 17.49 -11.59 -2.70
C ARG A 509 17.06 -12.55 -1.60
N SER A 510 17.98 -13.36 -1.08
CA SER A 510 17.66 -14.26 0.03
C SER A 510 17.23 -13.54 1.31
N LEU A 511 17.55 -12.24 1.44
CA LEU A 511 17.18 -11.38 2.57
C LEU A 511 15.94 -10.51 2.32
N GLU A 512 15.26 -10.63 1.17
CA GLU A 512 14.05 -9.86 0.85
C GLU A 512 12.80 -10.38 1.59
N VAL A 513 12.82 -11.65 1.98
CA VAL A 513 11.70 -12.35 2.63
C VAL A 513 11.88 -12.31 4.14
N HIS A 514 10.78 -12.18 4.87
CA HIS A 514 10.75 -12.35 6.32
C HIS A 514 10.98 -13.81 6.70
N THR A 515 11.51 -14.05 7.89
CA THR A 515 11.70 -15.43 8.39
C THR A 515 10.35 -16.01 8.82
N LEU A 516 10.08 -17.25 8.39
CA LEU A 516 8.93 -18.05 8.83
C LEU A 516 9.39 -19.04 9.89
N THR A 517 8.72 -19.08 11.03
CA THR A 517 8.84 -20.21 11.95
C THR A 517 7.50 -20.91 12.08
N HIS A 518 7.47 -22.20 11.73
CA HIS A 518 6.30 -23.07 11.89
C HIS A 518 6.24 -23.61 13.32
N SER A 519 5.04 -23.67 13.89
CA SER A 519 4.79 -24.46 15.09
C SER A 519 4.39 -25.89 14.72
N GLN A 520 4.87 -26.86 15.51
CA GLN A 520 4.38 -28.24 15.44
C GLN A 520 2.99 -28.33 16.08
N ASN A 521 2.11 -29.15 15.51
CA ASN A 521 0.77 -29.43 16.02
C ASN A 521 0.82 -29.74 17.53
N HIS A 522 0.21 -28.89 18.36
CA HIS A 522 -0.07 -29.21 19.76
C HIS A 522 -1.26 -30.16 19.86
N SER A 523 -1.09 -31.40 19.42
CA SER A 523 -1.91 -32.52 19.86
C SER A 523 -1.34 -33.07 21.17
N LYS A 524 -2.17 -33.09 22.22
CA LYS A 524 -1.86 -33.62 23.56
C LYS A 524 -1.13 -34.97 23.51
N SER A 525 0.09 -35.05 24.05
CA SER A 525 0.58 -36.21 24.83
C SER A 525 1.92 -35.91 25.47
N SER A 526 1.95 -35.90 26.79
CA SER A 526 3.13 -35.95 27.66
C SER A 526 3.76 -37.35 27.64
N LEU A 527 5.09 -37.43 27.43
CA LEU A 527 6.09 -38.19 28.21
C LEU A 527 7.46 -38.19 27.47
N PRO A 528 8.59 -38.26 28.19
CA PRO A 528 9.92 -37.98 27.63
C PRO A 528 10.52 -39.25 27.00
N TYR A 529 11.20 -39.11 25.87
CA TYR A 529 12.08 -40.18 25.38
C TYR A 529 13.51 -39.68 25.18
N THR A 530 14.40 -40.39 25.85
CA THR A 530 15.86 -40.34 25.87
C THR A 530 16.49 -40.44 24.47
N ALA A 531 17.57 -39.68 24.30
CA ALA A 531 18.44 -39.71 23.14
C ALA A 531 19.08 -41.09 22.94
N GLY A 532 18.99 -41.61 21.71
CA GLY A 532 19.73 -42.78 21.25
C GLY A 532 20.32 -42.48 19.88
N VAL A 533 21.65 -42.47 19.80
CA VAL A 533 22.42 -42.34 18.56
C VAL A 533 22.35 -43.66 17.80
N TYR A 534 21.92 -43.63 16.54
CA TYR A 534 22.14 -44.73 15.59
C TYR A 534 22.52 -44.17 14.22
N THR A 535 23.71 -44.56 13.78
CA THR A 535 24.23 -44.40 12.42
C THR A 535 23.51 -45.38 11.48
N ALA A 536 23.03 -44.89 10.33
CA ALA A 536 22.49 -45.74 9.27
C ALA A 536 23.10 -45.36 7.92
N GLN A 537 23.58 -46.40 7.25
CA GLN A 537 24.39 -46.45 6.04
C GLN A 537 23.51 -46.27 4.80
N GLU A 538 23.93 -45.42 3.85
CA GLU A 538 23.22 -45.17 2.59
C GLU A 538 23.31 -46.37 1.63
N SER A 539 22.17 -46.76 1.05
CA SER A 539 22.14 -47.44 -0.25
C SER A 539 20.95 -46.92 -1.06
N GLY A 540 21.24 -46.28 -2.19
CA GLY A 540 20.28 -45.61 -3.06
C GLY A 540 19.64 -46.55 -4.08
N GLY A 541 18.34 -46.42 -4.26
CA GLY A 541 17.58 -46.99 -5.38
C GLY A 541 16.59 -45.95 -5.91
N ILE A 542 16.67 -45.62 -7.21
CA ILE A 542 15.80 -44.66 -7.89
C ILE A 542 14.65 -45.43 -8.54
N HIS A 543 13.40 -45.07 -8.21
CA HIS A 543 12.20 -45.53 -8.92
C HIS A 543 11.50 -44.37 -9.64
N THR A 544 10.95 -44.64 -10.81
CA THR A 544 10.25 -43.68 -11.67
C THR A 544 8.75 -44.01 -11.67
N HIS A 545 7.89 -43.03 -11.42
CA HIS A 545 6.43 -43.17 -11.56
C HIS A 545 5.88 -42.12 -12.53
N THR A 546 4.87 -42.53 -13.29
CA THR A 546 4.13 -41.70 -14.25
C THR A 546 2.76 -41.39 -13.66
N HIS A 547 2.39 -40.11 -13.56
CA HIS A 547 1.03 -39.69 -13.20
C HIS A 547 0.39 -38.91 -14.36
N THR A 548 -0.89 -39.20 -14.61
CA THR A 548 -1.73 -38.53 -15.60
C THR A 548 -2.72 -37.64 -14.87
N HIS A 549 -2.74 -36.34 -15.17
CA HIS A 549 -3.76 -35.41 -14.65
C HIS A 549 -4.67 -34.94 -15.80
N THR A 550 -5.98 -34.93 -15.55
CA THR A 550 -7.01 -34.41 -16.44
C THR A 550 -7.52 -33.08 -15.88
N HIS A 551 -7.42 -32.01 -16.64
CA HIS A 551 -8.01 -30.71 -16.29
C HIS A 551 -9.21 -30.41 -17.21
N THR A 552 -10.30 -29.96 -16.60
CA THR A 552 -11.52 -29.50 -17.28
C THR A 552 -11.59 -27.99 -17.17
N HIS A 553 -11.59 -27.27 -18.31
CA HIS A 553 -11.83 -25.83 -18.36
C HIS A 553 -13.23 -25.56 -18.93
N THR A 554 -13.97 -24.67 -18.26
CA THR A 554 -15.29 -24.20 -18.69
C THR A 554 -15.15 -22.76 -19.20
N HIS A 555 -15.43 -22.53 -20.48
CA HIS A 555 -15.52 -21.17 -21.04
C HIS A 555 -17.00 -20.81 -21.28
N THR A 556 -17.38 -19.62 -20.82
CA THR A 556 -18.73 -19.05 -21.01
C THR A 556 -18.62 -17.96 -22.07
N HIS A 557 -19.28 -18.13 -23.22
CA HIS A 557 -19.44 -17.07 -24.22
C HIS A 557 -20.87 -16.53 -24.20
N THR A 558 -20.99 -15.20 -24.16
CA THR A 558 -22.27 -14.49 -24.23
C THR A 558 -22.41 -13.88 -25.63
N HIS A 559 -23.43 -14.29 -26.39
CA HIS A 559 -23.79 -13.65 -27.66
C HIS A 559 -25.07 -12.83 -27.49
N THR A 560 -25.03 -11.58 -27.96
CA THR A 560 -26.19 -10.68 -28.02
C THR A 560 -26.68 -10.60 -29.46
N HIS A 561 -27.90 -11.07 -29.74
CA HIS A 561 -28.55 -10.88 -31.04
C HIS A 561 -29.62 -9.80 -30.97
N THR A 562 -29.55 -8.83 -31.89
CA THR A 562 -30.58 -7.80 -32.11
C THR A 562 -31.42 -8.19 -33.32
N HIS A 563 -32.70 -8.49 -33.13
CA HIS A 563 -33.64 -8.68 -34.25
C HIS A 563 -34.38 -7.37 -34.55
N THR A 564 -34.23 -6.86 -35.78
CA THR A 564 -35.06 -5.78 -36.33
C THR A 564 -36.24 -6.40 -37.06
N ARG A 565 -37.47 -6.29 -36.52
CA ARG A 565 -38.68 -6.75 -37.20
C ARG A 565 -39.17 -5.69 -38.19
N THR A 566 -38.95 -5.90 -39.48
CA THR A 566 -39.57 -5.13 -40.56
C THR A 566 -41.03 -5.58 -40.75
N HIS A 567 -42.00 -4.70 -40.51
CA HIS A 567 -43.38 -4.93 -40.92
C HIS A 567 -43.55 -4.47 -42.38
N SER A 568 -43.67 -5.42 -43.31
CA SER A 568 -44.22 -5.14 -44.65
C SER A 568 -45.72 -4.93 -44.53
N GLN A 569 -46.21 -3.73 -44.86
CA GLN A 569 -47.63 -3.50 -45.11
C GLN A 569 -47.97 -3.93 -46.54
N ASN A 570 -48.89 -4.89 -46.68
CA ASN A 570 -49.58 -5.17 -47.93
C ASN A 570 -50.88 -4.34 -47.98
N HIS A 571 -51.01 -3.51 -49.02
CA HIS A 571 -52.26 -2.87 -49.39
C HIS A 571 -53.23 -3.88 -50.00
N SER A 572 -54.49 -3.86 -49.54
CA SER A 572 -55.65 -4.29 -50.33
C SER A 572 -56.83 -3.36 -50.03
N LYS A 573 -57.51 -2.93 -51.11
CA LYS A 573 -58.57 -1.92 -51.16
C LYS A 573 -59.89 -2.40 -50.53
N SER A 574 -60.66 -1.51 -49.91
CA SER A 574 -62.09 -1.25 -50.23
C SER A 574 -62.76 -0.18 -49.33
N SER A 575 -63.50 0.73 -50.00
CA SER A 575 -64.71 1.51 -49.61
C SER A 575 -64.79 2.41 -48.36
N LEU A 576 -65.07 3.70 -48.63
CA LEU A 576 -65.60 4.83 -47.81
C LEU A 576 -67.03 4.59 -47.23
N PRO A 577 -67.69 5.53 -46.48
CA PRO A 577 -67.25 6.80 -45.84
C PRO A 577 -67.75 7.05 -44.37
N TYR A 578 -67.28 8.17 -43.78
CA TYR A 578 -67.99 9.12 -42.90
C TYR A 578 -67.68 9.20 -41.38
N THR A 579 -67.60 10.47 -40.93
CA THR A 579 -67.75 11.08 -39.59
C THR A 579 -66.57 11.30 -38.63
N ALA A 580 -66.57 12.54 -38.12
CA ALA A 580 -65.68 13.23 -37.20
C ALA A 580 -65.57 12.63 -35.78
N GLY A 581 -64.45 12.91 -35.10
CA GLY A 581 -64.35 12.76 -33.65
C GLY A 581 -62.90 12.79 -33.14
N VAL A 582 -62.54 13.85 -32.42
CA VAL A 582 -61.30 14.05 -31.66
C VAL A 582 -61.27 13.09 -30.46
N TYR A 583 -60.21 12.29 -30.27
CA TYR A 583 -59.71 11.89 -28.94
C TYR A 583 -58.22 11.49 -29.01
N THR A 584 -57.46 12.02 -28.06
CA THR A 584 -56.07 11.71 -27.72
C THR A 584 -55.94 10.35 -27.04
N ALA A 585 -54.97 9.53 -27.45
CA ALA A 585 -54.37 8.50 -26.59
C ALA A 585 -52.93 8.19 -27.03
N GLN A 586 -52.06 8.22 -26.02
CA GLN A 586 -50.63 7.91 -26.03
C GLN A 586 -50.48 6.39 -25.85
N GLU A 587 -49.78 5.70 -26.76
CA GLU A 587 -49.36 4.30 -26.55
C GLU A 587 -47.85 4.14 -26.73
N SER A 588 -47.22 3.70 -25.65
CA SER A 588 -45.83 3.33 -25.50
C SER A 588 -45.55 1.95 -26.11
N GLY A 589 -44.76 1.90 -27.17
CA GLY A 589 -44.18 0.65 -27.67
C GLY A 589 -42.95 0.26 -26.86
N GLY A 590 -43.12 -0.62 -25.87
CA GLY A 590 -42.03 -1.21 -25.09
C GLY A 590 -41.21 -2.21 -25.92
N ILE A 591 -39.89 -2.06 -25.90
CA ILE A 591 -38.93 -3.03 -26.43
C ILE A 591 -38.66 -4.05 -25.33
N HIS A 592 -38.94 -5.34 -25.57
CA HIS A 592 -38.52 -6.44 -24.71
C HIS A 592 -37.32 -7.16 -25.30
N THR A 593 -36.25 -7.26 -24.52
CA THR A 593 -35.07 -8.08 -24.75
C THR A 593 -35.13 -9.33 -23.86
N HIS A 594 -34.91 -10.50 -24.45
CA HIS A 594 -34.72 -11.75 -23.73
C HIS A 594 -33.31 -12.29 -23.96
N THR A 595 -32.68 -12.78 -22.90
CA THR A 595 -31.33 -13.34 -22.90
C THR A 595 -31.42 -14.85 -22.65
N HIS A 596 -30.81 -15.66 -23.52
CA HIS A 596 -30.65 -17.10 -23.30
C HIS A 596 -29.17 -17.46 -23.23
N THR A 597 -28.84 -18.38 -22.31
CA THR A 597 -27.47 -18.84 -22.04
C THR A 597 -27.36 -20.32 -22.41
N HIS A 598 -26.38 -20.69 -23.25
CA HIS A 598 -26.02 -22.08 -23.54
C HIS A 598 -24.58 -22.36 -23.11
N THR A 599 -24.32 -23.58 -22.65
CA THR A 599 -23.02 -24.03 -22.14
C THR A 599 -22.52 -25.22 -22.95
N HIS A 600 -21.28 -25.16 -23.43
CA HIS A 600 -20.58 -26.29 -24.08
C HIS A 600 -19.25 -26.57 -23.37
N THR A 601 -18.84 -27.84 -23.36
CA THR A 601 -17.65 -28.34 -22.65
C THR A 601 -16.70 -29.04 -23.63
N HIS A 602 -15.41 -28.70 -23.59
CA HIS A 602 -14.34 -29.39 -24.33
C HIS A 602 -13.22 -29.83 -23.38
N THR A 603 -12.54 -30.93 -23.72
CA THR A 603 -11.49 -31.56 -22.89
C THR A 603 -10.17 -31.63 -23.68
N HIS A 604 -9.07 -31.13 -23.09
CA HIS A 604 -7.71 -31.27 -23.62
C HIS A 604 -6.80 -31.99 -22.62
N THR A 605 -5.82 -32.73 -23.13
CA THR A 605 -4.87 -33.54 -22.32
C THR A 605 -3.43 -33.08 -22.60
N HIS A 606 -2.66 -32.77 -21.55
CA HIS A 606 -1.22 -32.47 -21.63
C HIS A 606 -0.42 -33.33 -20.64
N ALA A 607 0.83 -33.65 -20.99
CA ALA A 607 1.74 -34.45 -20.16
C ALA A 607 2.98 -33.62 -19.78
N HIS A 608 3.32 -33.59 -18.49
CA HIS A 608 4.53 -32.94 -17.95
C HIS A 608 5.35 -33.91 -17.10
N THR A 609 6.68 -33.73 -17.10
CA THR A 609 7.64 -34.58 -16.38
C THR A 609 8.37 -33.75 -15.32
N HIS A 610 8.25 -34.10 -14.04
CA HIS A 610 9.00 -33.46 -12.95
C HIS A 610 9.83 -34.47 -12.16
N LYS A 611 11.04 -34.06 -11.76
CA LYS A 611 11.93 -34.78 -10.84
C LYS A 611 11.86 -34.11 -9.47
N THR A 612 11.47 -34.85 -8.44
CA THR A 612 11.49 -34.38 -7.04
C THR A 612 12.04 -35.44 -6.11
N THR A 613 13.01 -35.04 -5.28
CA THR A 613 13.59 -35.77 -4.14
C THR A 613 12.63 -35.75 -2.95
N ALA A 614 12.35 -36.91 -2.35
CA ALA A 614 11.47 -37.03 -1.17
C ALA A 614 12.22 -37.56 0.07
N SER A 615 11.94 -36.93 1.22
CA SER A 615 12.32 -37.35 2.58
C SER A 615 11.44 -38.52 3.09
N PRO A 616 11.91 -39.34 4.05
CA PRO A 616 11.26 -40.60 4.42
C PRO A 616 9.98 -40.43 5.26
N VAL A 617 9.02 -41.32 5.00
CA VAL A 617 7.73 -41.51 5.69
C VAL A 617 7.91 -42.48 6.87
N TYR A 618 7.37 -42.15 8.04
CA TYR A 618 7.27 -43.05 9.21
C TYR A 618 6.02 -43.95 9.11
N PRO A 619 6.08 -45.23 9.55
CA PRO A 619 4.93 -46.14 9.49
C PRO A 619 3.89 -45.86 10.60
N THR A 620 2.62 -45.94 10.23
CA THR A 620 1.44 -45.83 11.11
C THR A 620 1.15 -47.16 11.81
N LEU A 621 0.97 -47.11 13.14
CA LEU A 621 0.44 -48.23 13.93
C LEU A 621 -1.10 -48.16 13.95
N ARG A 622 -1.77 -49.23 13.54
CA ARG A 622 -3.23 -49.40 13.72
C ARG A 622 -3.52 -49.88 15.14
N VAL A 623 -4.37 -49.17 15.88
CA VAL A 623 -5.02 -49.68 17.10
C VAL A 623 -6.53 -49.49 16.95
N PHE A 624 -7.25 -50.61 17.00
CA PHE A 624 -8.71 -50.66 17.18
C PHE A 624 -9.02 -50.58 18.67
N THR A 625 -9.86 -49.63 19.10
CA THR A 625 -10.65 -49.79 20.34
C THR A 625 -12.02 -49.11 20.24
N GLN A 626 -13.01 -49.92 20.61
CA GLN A 626 -14.46 -49.72 20.73
C GLN A 626 -14.98 -48.34 21.14
N LEU A 627 -16.07 -47.97 20.47
CA LEU A 627 -17.08 -46.99 20.88
C LEU A 627 -17.65 -47.31 22.27
N ARG A 628 -17.65 -46.32 23.17
CA ARG A 628 -18.70 -46.15 24.19
C ARG A 628 -19.12 -44.69 24.25
N SER A 629 -20.43 -44.50 24.20
CA SER A 629 -21.16 -43.26 24.41
C SER A 629 -20.92 -42.70 25.81
N LEU A 630 -20.68 -41.39 25.91
CA LEU A 630 -20.97 -40.63 27.12
C LEU A 630 -21.40 -39.21 26.72
N GLU A 631 -22.47 -38.78 27.37
CA GLU A 631 -23.22 -37.54 27.17
C GLU A 631 -22.34 -36.30 27.39
N VAL A 632 -22.58 -35.28 26.56
CA VAL A 632 -21.93 -33.97 26.64
C VAL A 632 -22.68 -33.11 27.67
N HIS A 633 -21.99 -32.70 28.73
CA HIS A 633 -22.35 -31.49 29.47
C HIS A 633 -21.53 -30.31 28.92
N THR A 634 -22.23 -29.26 28.53
CA THR A 634 -21.68 -28.00 28.02
C THR A 634 -20.99 -27.23 29.14
N HIS A 635 -19.67 -27.16 29.09
CA HIS A 635 -18.89 -26.12 29.75
C HIS A 635 -18.09 -25.35 28.70
N THR A 636 -18.34 -24.04 28.61
CA THR A 636 -17.55 -23.09 27.83
C THR A 636 -16.15 -22.98 28.44
N TYR A 637 -15.16 -23.59 27.81
CA TYR A 637 -13.75 -23.39 28.12
C TYR A 637 -13.20 -22.27 27.23
N SER A 638 -12.72 -21.19 27.85
CA SER A 638 -11.86 -20.20 27.19
C SER A 638 -10.43 -20.75 27.14
N TYR A 639 -9.87 -20.86 25.93
CA TYR A 639 -8.48 -21.26 25.75
C TYR A 639 -7.59 -20.01 25.71
N SER A 640 -6.54 -20.00 26.51
CA SER A 640 -5.49 -18.98 26.49
C SER A 640 -4.22 -19.57 25.86
N TYR A 641 -3.67 -18.89 24.86
CA TYR A 641 -2.39 -19.25 24.26
C TYR A 641 -1.36 -18.17 24.65
N SER A 642 -0.27 -18.58 25.28
CA SER A 642 0.86 -17.69 25.63
C SER A 642 2.07 -18.05 24.78
N LEU A 643 2.56 -17.10 23.98
CA LEU A 643 3.83 -17.22 23.28
C LEU A 643 4.78 -16.16 23.82
N THR A 644 5.93 -16.59 24.36
CA THR A 644 7.03 -15.70 24.73
C THR A 644 7.99 -15.63 23.55
N LEU A 645 8.08 -14.48 22.90
CA LEU A 645 9.06 -14.24 21.83
C LEU A 645 10.28 -13.54 22.46
N ALA A 646 11.42 -14.23 22.47
CA ALA A 646 12.70 -13.64 22.82
C ALA A 646 13.42 -13.21 21.53
N PHE A 647 13.65 -11.91 21.36
CA PHE A 647 14.54 -11.41 20.30
C PHE A 647 15.99 -11.69 20.73
N LEU A 648 16.55 -12.81 20.24
CA LEU A 648 17.90 -13.24 20.58
C LEU A 648 18.90 -12.74 19.55
N CYS A 649 19.85 -11.91 19.98
CA CYS A 649 21.07 -11.63 19.24
C CYS A 649 22.11 -12.72 19.55
N ARG A 650 22.60 -13.44 18.53
CA ARG A 650 23.84 -14.22 18.65
C ARG A 650 25.01 -13.30 18.34
N SER A 651 25.79 -12.93 19.35
CA SER A 651 27.11 -12.33 19.17
C SER A 651 28.06 -13.37 18.58
N TRP A 652 28.62 -13.10 17.41
CA TRP A 652 29.81 -13.80 16.94
C TRP A 652 31.03 -12.95 17.34
N ASP A 653 31.75 -13.41 18.36
CA ASP A 653 33.11 -12.95 18.63
C ASP A 653 34.01 -13.41 17.49
N SER A 654 34.45 -12.46 16.66
CA SER A 654 35.53 -12.69 15.70
C SER A 654 36.85 -12.55 16.45
N ALA A 655 37.38 -13.68 16.92
CA ALA A 655 38.76 -13.77 17.39
C ALA A 655 39.71 -13.53 16.20
N ILE A 656 40.34 -12.37 16.21
CA ILE A 656 41.49 -12.04 15.38
C ILE A 656 42.65 -12.96 15.80
N TRP A 657 43.18 -13.75 14.86
CA TRP A 657 44.50 -14.35 14.98
C TRP A 657 45.40 -13.74 13.90
N TYR A 658 46.34 -12.92 14.39
CA TYR A 658 47.54 -12.28 13.81
C TYR A 658 47.50 -11.71 12.39
#